data_AF-A0A6C2TW90-F1
#
_entry.id   AF-A0A6C2TW90-F1
#
_cell.length_a   1.000
_cell.length_b   1.000
_cell.length_c   1.000
_cell.angle_alpha   90.00
_cell.angle_beta   90.00
_cell.angle_gamma   90.00
#
_symmetry.space_group_name_H-M   'P 1'
#
loop_
_entity.id
_entity.type
_entity.pdbx_description
1 polymer ?
#
loop_
_entity_poly.entity_id
_entity_poly.type
_entity_poly.pdbx_seq_one_letter_code
_entity_poly.pdbx_strand_id
1 'polypeptide(L)'
;MKIIASLAFVIFLALTARAGSLTAAEIGQIEAEFGMTLSSNEITKLSAVVYPTNSAQWRSDAYGRIDTHRKAELGIQVVDMNGDPVEGAQVDVKLKRNDFKFGGTFSAKDFDGVTLPPTMTTSTYKERLLSMFNAVGLNNGFKPRLTGIHPYLPAVKSWAAANDLPIRGHLLIWPGNTNNNHLTSAVLADVEAVEAALTNGSSQAVIDGLRDDLKLTIKTEMEAWASQHDVYEWDVINEPLGNHRVQDALDDYDVMADWFEIAESNKVSADCKLLINEYQIISAMSSNRSENSYINRRDGYMAEIDRLIANNAPLNRIGFQSRIKLERREPQLIYDRLEEWGNAYGLEMAGTEFEVVDSDPGDWMEYIYTEEERSQITEEMMTQYFSHPLVTGFNAWNAINDDTEALVDYAGRPTIHGLVWYYLHRIRFNTDATLASGLDGRTGLRAFKGEYDITVTYQGQEYASALSLTNDESVVFSLVSSVADDPNTSEVVDAWHYDGLTNGAGLAQGVSTGVVGGVFFNNNALASIGNGTVRWRSDGVADSMYQGKDSSSYDGASNGLFQLSVDFLDADFTATSALSNGTGRVNYGIKDGSGNDAYFRLTFVSGGGSNAQYRLEVKDALNNNLNVASFSGTTLDHLAVRAVYDLAASGSAGSFKVYYRKNGASEVLAHTGQLVAGFALDQLRAVVQTYNGGANWAAGDQLFTDNLVLRKLGDPPPPPSETVIDGWYFDGLANGAGLSEALSVGAVGGAAFGDDAIVSISNNATRWAWDGADPSAFKTTAPSSQAGATSGLFQVGWDYVSADFANTDAADGSANIGFGIRSEADGNQDAAFRLRYDGTANEFLLQLTDANGANQTLATFAGNQLTNLSVRMVLDLDSRGAAGSLKLFYTPNGGGEMAGTVAGMLHPLFRIDLLRYAVQTTNGGTAWALGDAAITDNLVFSLLTATATPASLYEDWLADYPSVGSTNIEDNLLFYAFGANPTNPATTGNWPEYQVVEGGLEYVHYERNDAEARGLGYVVETTGDLSGSWTNGGFVFVGAGGSGAAFNVVTNRLPVAAGAGFIRVNVEYNP
;
A
#
# COMPACT_ATOMS: atom_id res chain seq x y z
N MET A 1 -34.69 -23.40 1.97
CA MET A 1 -35.89 -23.14 1.15
C MET A 1 -36.42 -21.76 1.49
N LYS A 2 -36.45 -20.87 0.49
CA LYS A 2 -36.84 -19.45 0.47
C LYS A 2 -35.75 -18.43 0.87
N ILE A 3 -35.65 -17.45 -0.01
CA ILE A 3 -34.54 -16.57 -0.38
C ILE A 3 -35.05 -15.11 -0.24
N ILE A 4 -34.18 -14.25 0.31
CA ILE A 4 -33.80 -12.85 -0.03
C ILE A 4 -34.90 -11.83 -0.42
N ALA A 5 -34.83 -10.64 0.21
CA ALA A 5 -34.94 -9.35 -0.47
C ALA A 5 -34.47 -8.18 0.44
N SER A 6 -33.33 -7.54 0.10
CA SER A 6 -33.18 -6.07 -0.08
C SER A 6 -31.71 -5.65 0.09
N LEU A 7 -30.89 -5.88 -0.94
CA LEU A 7 -29.59 -5.24 -1.17
C LEU A 7 -29.82 -4.03 -2.10
N ALA A 8 -29.33 -2.84 -1.75
CA ALA A 8 -29.35 -1.69 -2.64
C ALA A 8 -28.07 -1.66 -3.50
N PHE A 9 -28.22 -2.11 -4.75
CA PHE A 9 -27.48 -1.69 -5.95
C PHE A 9 -26.01 -1.26 -5.81
N VAL A 10 -25.14 -2.21 -5.44
CA VAL A 10 -23.86 -2.34 -6.15
C VAL A 10 -24.20 -3.03 -7.46
N ILE A 11 -23.82 -2.45 -8.60
CA ILE A 11 -24.08 -3.07 -9.91
C ILE A 11 -23.28 -4.38 -9.97
N PHE A 12 -23.91 -5.48 -9.56
CA PHE A 12 -23.51 -6.82 -9.93
C PHE A 12 -23.75 -6.96 -11.43
N LEU A 13 -22.75 -6.59 -12.23
CA LEU A 13 -22.60 -7.15 -13.56
C LEU A 13 -22.18 -8.62 -13.36
N ALA A 14 -23.16 -9.47 -13.03
CA ALA A 14 -23.09 -10.83 -13.52
C ALA A 14 -22.88 -10.71 -15.03
N LEU A 15 -21.84 -11.36 -15.57
CA LEU A 15 -21.60 -11.48 -17.01
C LEU A 15 -22.75 -12.27 -17.64
N THR A 16 -23.95 -11.69 -17.69
CA THR A 16 -24.92 -12.00 -18.73
C THR A 16 -24.23 -11.62 -20.03
N ALA A 17 -24.16 -12.53 -21.00
CA ALA A 17 -23.69 -12.24 -22.35
C ALA A 17 -24.34 -10.91 -22.79
N ARG A 18 -23.56 -9.83 -22.81
CA ARG A 18 -24.04 -8.50 -23.19
C ARG A 18 -24.57 -8.64 -24.62
N ALA A 19 -25.88 -8.54 -24.81
CA ALA A 19 -26.40 -8.24 -26.14
C ALA A 19 -25.90 -6.83 -26.49
N GLY A 20 -24.91 -6.74 -27.35
CA GLY A 20 -24.21 -5.47 -27.63
C GLY A 20 -23.34 -5.55 -28.86
N SER A 21 -22.81 -4.41 -29.27
CA SER A 21 -21.70 -4.32 -30.22
C SER A 21 -20.44 -3.88 -29.48
N LEU A 22 -19.27 -4.02 -30.10
CA LEU A 22 -18.05 -3.38 -29.61
C LEU A 22 -18.30 -1.89 -29.34
N THR A 23 -17.81 -1.41 -28.20
CA THR A 23 -17.84 -0.01 -27.80
C THR A 23 -16.69 0.76 -28.45
N ALA A 24 -16.79 2.10 -28.49
CA ALA A 24 -15.72 2.94 -29.00
C ALA A 24 -14.42 2.81 -28.19
N ALA A 25 -14.51 2.55 -26.88
CA ALA A 25 -13.35 2.32 -26.01
C ALA A 25 -12.65 0.99 -26.35
N GLU A 26 -13.40 -0.10 -26.51
CA GLU A 26 -12.84 -1.40 -26.92
C GLU A 26 -12.17 -1.33 -28.30
N ILE A 27 -12.80 -0.64 -29.26
CA ILE A 27 -12.21 -0.40 -30.59
C ILE A 27 -10.94 0.43 -30.46
N GLY A 28 -10.99 1.54 -29.73
CA GLY A 28 -9.85 2.42 -29.53
C GLY A 28 -8.67 1.73 -28.85
N GLN A 29 -8.92 0.82 -27.90
CA GLN A 29 -7.89 0.01 -27.26
C GLN A 29 -7.19 -0.92 -28.25
N ILE A 30 -7.95 -1.65 -29.07
CA ILE A 30 -7.39 -2.54 -30.11
C ILE A 30 -6.58 -1.73 -31.14
N GLU A 31 -7.14 -0.63 -31.63
CA GLU A 31 -6.49 0.23 -32.62
C GLU A 31 -5.19 0.84 -32.09
N ALA A 32 -5.18 1.29 -30.82
CA ALA A 32 -4.00 1.82 -30.16
C ALA A 32 -2.92 0.75 -29.96
N GLU A 33 -3.29 -0.43 -29.47
CA GLU A 33 -2.35 -1.54 -29.22
C GLU A 33 -1.61 -1.96 -30.50
N PHE A 34 -2.35 -2.14 -31.60
CA PHE A 34 -1.77 -2.63 -32.85
C PHE A 34 -1.31 -1.52 -33.80
N GLY A 35 -1.51 -0.25 -33.44
CA GLY A 35 -1.16 0.89 -34.28
C GLY A 35 -1.88 0.87 -35.62
N MET A 36 -3.17 0.51 -35.62
CA MET A 36 -3.98 0.29 -36.83
C MET A 36 -5.37 0.93 -36.74
N THR A 37 -6.11 0.91 -37.85
CA THR A 37 -7.54 1.28 -37.87
C THR A 37 -8.35 0.09 -38.36
N LEU A 38 -9.34 -0.32 -37.57
CA LEU A 38 -10.23 -1.42 -37.90
C LEU A 38 -11.22 -0.98 -38.99
N SER A 39 -11.37 -1.78 -40.03
CA SER A 39 -12.43 -1.56 -41.01
C SER A 39 -13.80 -1.91 -40.44
N SER A 40 -14.87 -1.34 -41.01
CA SER A 40 -16.25 -1.65 -40.59
C SER A 40 -16.58 -3.15 -40.67
N ASN A 41 -15.97 -3.85 -41.64
CA ASN A 41 -16.13 -5.30 -41.79
C ASN A 41 -15.48 -6.07 -40.64
N GLU A 42 -14.28 -5.66 -40.20
CA GLU A 42 -13.58 -6.30 -39.08
C GLU A 42 -14.30 -6.06 -37.76
N ILE A 43 -14.77 -4.83 -37.51
CA ILE A 43 -15.60 -4.51 -36.34
C ILE A 43 -16.84 -5.39 -36.33
N THR A 44 -17.51 -5.55 -37.48
CA THR A 44 -18.71 -6.38 -37.61
C THR A 44 -18.42 -7.85 -37.31
N LYS A 45 -17.35 -8.41 -37.90
CA LYS A 45 -16.95 -9.82 -37.71
C LYS A 45 -16.54 -10.09 -36.26
N LEU A 46 -15.67 -9.27 -35.69
CA LEU A 46 -15.24 -9.41 -34.29
C LEU A 46 -16.44 -9.29 -33.35
N SER A 47 -17.28 -8.28 -33.54
CA SER A 47 -18.48 -8.07 -32.73
C SER A 47 -19.46 -9.24 -32.81
N ALA A 48 -19.63 -9.87 -33.97
CA ALA A 48 -20.52 -11.02 -34.13
C ALA A 48 -20.06 -12.24 -33.32
N VAL A 49 -18.74 -12.40 -33.13
CA VAL A 49 -18.15 -13.51 -32.38
C VAL A 49 -18.17 -13.22 -30.87
N VAL A 50 -17.70 -12.05 -30.45
CA VAL A 50 -17.56 -11.75 -29.01
C VAL A 50 -18.86 -11.27 -28.37
N TYR A 51 -19.81 -10.75 -29.16
CA TYR A 51 -21.16 -10.39 -28.71
C TYR A 51 -22.23 -11.07 -29.59
N PRO A 52 -22.37 -12.40 -29.51
CA PRO A 52 -23.30 -13.12 -30.36
C PRO A 52 -24.75 -12.76 -30.00
N THR A 53 -25.57 -12.47 -31.02
CA THR A 53 -26.99 -12.08 -30.87
C THR A 53 -27.86 -13.16 -30.24
N ASN A 54 -27.50 -14.44 -30.43
CA ASN A 54 -28.12 -15.59 -29.78
C ASN A 54 -27.06 -16.33 -28.97
N SER A 55 -26.95 -16.03 -27.67
CA SER A 55 -26.00 -16.73 -26.81
C SER A 55 -26.55 -18.12 -26.44
N ALA A 56 -25.83 -19.17 -26.79
CA ALA A 56 -26.14 -20.53 -26.38
C ALA A 56 -25.93 -20.73 -24.87
N GLN A 57 -26.64 -21.71 -24.28
CA GLN A 57 -26.63 -21.98 -22.84
C GLN A 57 -25.23 -22.26 -22.28
N TRP A 58 -24.40 -23.00 -23.02
CA TRP A 58 -23.03 -23.33 -22.60
C TRP A 58 -22.20 -22.08 -22.27
N ARG A 59 -22.45 -20.96 -22.94
CA ARG A 59 -21.70 -19.71 -22.75
C ARG A 59 -22.08 -19.02 -21.45
N SER A 60 -23.37 -18.97 -21.12
CA SER A 60 -23.80 -18.47 -19.80
C SER A 60 -23.30 -19.35 -18.66
N ASP A 61 -23.28 -20.67 -18.87
CA ASP A 61 -22.77 -21.61 -17.87
C ASP A 61 -21.25 -21.41 -17.68
N ALA A 62 -20.50 -21.22 -18.77
CA ALA A 62 -19.08 -20.90 -18.73
C ALA A 62 -18.80 -19.59 -17.99
N TYR A 63 -19.58 -18.53 -18.23
CA TYR A 63 -19.42 -17.26 -17.51
C TYR A 63 -19.75 -17.36 -16.03
N GLY A 64 -20.74 -18.17 -15.64
CA GLY A 64 -21.00 -18.45 -14.23
C GLY A 64 -19.82 -19.17 -13.55
N ARG A 65 -19.21 -20.13 -14.23
CA ARG A 65 -17.99 -20.82 -13.75
C ARG A 65 -16.79 -19.87 -13.67
N ILE A 66 -16.60 -19.02 -14.67
CA ILE A 66 -15.53 -18.02 -14.69
C ILE A 66 -15.68 -17.06 -13.51
N ASP A 67 -16.87 -16.54 -13.25
CA ASP A 67 -17.08 -15.64 -12.11
C ASP A 67 -16.86 -16.33 -10.76
N THR A 68 -17.17 -17.63 -10.68
CA THR A 68 -16.96 -18.43 -9.47
C THR A 68 -15.48 -18.78 -9.24
N HIS A 69 -14.75 -19.18 -10.29
CA HIS A 69 -13.42 -19.80 -10.15
C HIS A 69 -12.26 -18.88 -10.52
N ARG A 70 -12.49 -17.88 -11.37
CA ARG A 70 -11.44 -17.00 -11.91
C ARG A 70 -11.47 -15.60 -11.35
N LYS A 71 -12.41 -15.30 -10.46
CA LYS A 71 -12.55 -14.00 -9.81
C LYS A 71 -12.61 -14.14 -8.29
N ALA A 72 -12.25 -13.07 -7.61
CA ALA A 72 -12.29 -12.92 -6.17
C ALA A 72 -12.75 -11.50 -5.80
N GLU A 73 -13.26 -11.32 -4.59
CA GLU A 73 -13.59 -10.00 -4.05
C GLU A 73 -12.30 -9.25 -3.69
N LEU A 74 -12.19 -8.00 -4.15
CA LEU A 74 -11.12 -7.07 -3.76
C LEU A 74 -11.76 -5.88 -3.05
N GLY A 75 -11.60 -5.85 -1.73
CA GLY A 75 -11.95 -4.71 -0.87
C GLY A 75 -10.83 -3.69 -0.79
N ILE A 76 -11.16 -2.41 -0.87
CA ILE A 76 -10.20 -1.31 -0.79
C ILE A 76 -10.71 -0.30 0.23
N GLN A 77 -9.92 -0.05 1.26
CA GLN A 77 -10.18 0.96 2.27
C GLN A 77 -9.20 2.10 2.07
N VAL A 78 -9.69 3.33 2.01
CA VAL A 78 -8.88 4.55 1.98
C VAL A 78 -9.10 5.30 3.29
N VAL A 79 -8.00 5.54 4.00
CA VAL A 79 -7.97 6.28 5.27
C VAL A 79 -6.87 7.33 5.21
N ASP A 80 -6.85 8.28 6.14
CA ASP A 80 -5.71 9.15 6.38
C ASP A 80 -4.74 8.56 7.42
N MET A 81 -3.73 9.35 7.84
CA MET A 81 -2.77 8.93 8.87
C MET A 81 -3.38 8.71 10.27
N ASN A 82 -4.56 9.27 10.54
CA ASN A 82 -5.25 9.07 11.81
C ASN A 82 -6.12 7.81 11.78
N GLY A 83 -6.22 7.14 10.62
CA GLY A 83 -7.13 6.05 10.37
C GLY A 83 -8.57 6.49 10.08
N ASP A 84 -8.82 7.80 9.87
CA ASP A 84 -10.15 8.29 9.51
C ASP A 84 -10.40 8.02 8.01
N PRO A 85 -11.61 7.58 7.61
CA PRO A 85 -11.92 7.24 6.22
C PRO A 85 -11.93 8.45 5.30
N VAL A 86 -11.45 8.25 4.06
CA VAL A 86 -11.41 9.30 3.03
C VAL A 86 -12.41 8.99 1.94
N GLU A 87 -13.44 9.83 1.82
CA GLU A 87 -14.44 9.77 0.75
C GLU A 87 -13.94 10.39 -0.56
N GLY A 88 -14.34 9.82 -1.69
CA GLY A 88 -14.17 10.42 -3.01
C GLY A 88 -12.74 10.32 -3.57
N ALA A 89 -11.87 9.53 -2.95
CA ALA A 89 -10.59 9.15 -3.52
C ALA A 89 -10.84 8.29 -4.76
N GLN A 90 -10.24 8.67 -5.88
CA GLN A 90 -10.30 7.89 -7.11
C GLN A 90 -9.40 6.67 -6.93
N VAL A 91 -9.91 5.49 -7.25
CA VAL A 91 -9.17 4.23 -7.13
C VAL A 91 -9.13 3.54 -8.47
N ASP A 92 -7.97 3.51 -9.10
CA ASP A 92 -7.71 2.81 -10.35
C ASP A 92 -7.15 1.41 -10.05
N VAL A 93 -7.86 0.37 -10.51
CA VAL A 93 -7.51 -1.04 -10.30
C VAL A 93 -7.22 -1.68 -11.65
N LYS A 94 -5.95 -2.03 -11.89
CA LYS A 94 -5.49 -2.57 -13.18
C LYS A 94 -4.83 -3.93 -12.99
N LEU A 95 -5.38 -4.94 -13.68
CA LEU A 95 -4.75 -6.26 -13.75
C LEU A 95 -3.48 -6.16 -14.60
N LYS A 96 -2.33 -6.32 -13.95
CA LYS A 96 -1.02 -6.35 -14.59
C LYS A 96 -0.77 -7.70 -15.25
N ARG A 97 -1.10 -8.81 -14.57
CA ARG A 97 -0.91 -10.16 -15.09
C ARG A 97 -2.00 -11.11 -14.58
N ASN A 98 -2.78 -11.66 -15.50
CA ASN A 98 -3.77 -12.69 -15.17
C ASN A 98 -3.09 -13.96 -14.64
N ASP A 99 -3.68 -14.59 -13.62
CA ASP A 99 -3.19 -15.86 -13.08
C ASP A 99 -3.27 -17.00 -14.12
N PHE A 100 -4.33 -17.02 -14.94
CA PHE A 100 -4.46 -17.95 -16.05
C PHE A 100 -3.50 -17.61 -17.18
N LYS A 101 -2.81 -18.64 -17.71
CA LYS A 101 -1.80 -18.47 -18.77
C LYS A 101 -2.46 -18.49 -20.15
N PHE A 102 -2.75 -17.31 -20.71
CA PHE A 102 -3.07 -17.12 -22.12
C PHE A 102 -1.77 -17.04 -22.92
N GLY A 103 -1.27 -18.20 -23.31
CA GLY A 103 0.08 -18.33 -23.85
C GLY A 103 0.16 -18.40 -25.37
N GLY A 104 1.35 -18.17 -25.90
CA GLY A 104 1.64 -18.28 -27.33
C GLY A 104 3.01 -18.88 -27.59
N THR A 105 3.09 -19.75 -28.60
CA THR A 105 4.36 -20.38 -29.00
C THR A 105 4.90 -19.78 -30.30
N PHE A 106 6.22 -19.63 -30.37
CA PHE A 106 6.85 -18.95 -31.50
C PHE A 106 8.24 -19.49 -31.88
N SER A 107 8.74 -19.08 -33.04
CA SER A 107 10.07 -19.47 -33.54
C SER A 107 11.18 -18.64 -32.88
N ALA A 108 12.13 -19.32 -32.23
CA ALA A 108 13.30 -18.64 -31.64
C ALA A 108 14.18 -17.96 -32.70
N LYS A 109 14.16 -18.44 -33.95
CA LYS A 109 14.88 -17.81 -35.07
C LYS A 109 14.18 -16.55 -35.57
N ASP A 110 12.85 -16.53 -35.60
CA ASP A 110 12.09 -15.33 -35.93
C ASP A 110 12.26 -14.26 -34.86
N PHE A 111 12.23 -14.67 -33.58
CA PHE A 111 12.50 -13.79 -32.46
C PHE A 111 13.86 -13.06 -32.56
N ASP A 112 14.88 -13.77 -33.06
CA ASP A 112 16.23 -13.23 -33.27
C ASP A 112 16.43 -12.59 -34.66
N GLY A 113 15.38 -12.52 -35.49
CA GLY A 113 15.41 -11.89 -36.81
C GLY A 113 16.14 -12.68 -37.89
N VAL A 114 16.40 -13.97 -37.67
CA VAL A 114 17.15 -14.83 -38.59
C VAL A 114 16.30 -15.25 -39.80
N THR A 115 15.02 -15.53 -39.56
CA THR A 115 14.08 -16.04 -40.57
C THR A 115 12.90 -15.09 -40.83
N LEU A 116 12.88 -13.91 -40.20
CA LEU A 116 11.83 -12.92 -40.41
C LEU A 116 11.80 -12.40 -41.85
N PRO A 117 10.61 -12.26 -42.46
CA PRO A 117 10.48 -11.57 -43.73
C PRO A 117 10.68 -10.06 -43.57
N PRO A 118 11.00 -9.32 -44.66
CA PRO A 118 11.24 -7.87 -44.61
C PRO A 118 10.06 -7.02 -44.12
N THR A 119 8.84 -7.58 -44.11
CA THR A 119 7.62 -6.93 -43.61
C THR A 119 7.53 -6.90 -42.09
N MET A 120 8.33 -7.72 -41.39
CA MET A 120 8.34 -7.81 -39.93
C MET A 120 9.70 -7.36 -39.37
N THR A 121 9.66 -6.53 -38.33
CA THR A 121 10.87 -6.19 -37.55
C THR A 121 10.91 -7.01 -36.27
N THR A 122 12.11 -7.25 -35.71
CA THR A 122 12.25 -7.94 -34.42
C THR A 122 11.59 -7.18 -33.27
N SER A 123 11.53 -5.84 -33.34
CA SER A 123 10.84 -5.01 -32.35
C SER A 123 9.34 -5.24 -32.39
N THR A 124 8.72 -5.09 -33.57
CA THR A 124 7.29 -5.34 -33.76
C THR A 124 6.92 -6.77 -33.38
N TYR A 125 7.75 -7.75 -33.76
CA TYR A 125 7.51 -9.15 -33.41
C TYR A 125 7.42 -9.38 -31.89
N LYS A 126 8.38 -8.82 -31.13
CA LYS A 126 8.40 -8.91 -29.66
C LYS A 126 7.24 -8.15 -29.03
N GLU A 127 6.90 -6.98 -29.56
CA GLU A 127 5.73 -6.21 -29.15
C GLU A 127 4.44 -7.00 -29.34
N ARG A 128 4.25 -7.68 -30.48
CA ARG A 128 3.06 -8.53 -30.72
C ARG A 128 2.98 -9.72 -29.77
N LEU A 129 4.12 -10.32 -29.39
CA LEU A 129 4.12 -11.34 -28.35
C LEU A 129 3.64 -10.78 -27.00
N LEU A 130 4.07 -9.57 -26.63
CA LEU A 130 3.60 -8.91 -25.40
C LEU A 130 2.12 -8.52 -25.50
N SER A 131 1.66 -7.98 -26.62
CA SER A 131 0.24 -7.63 -26.81
C SER A 131 -0.69 -8.84 -26.63
N MET A 132 -0.29 -9.98 -27.19
CA MET A 132 -1.15 -11.15 -27.35
C MET A 132 -1.13 -12.12 -26.16
N PHE A 133 -0.04 -12.16 -25.38
CA PHE A 133 0.19 -13.24 -24.42
C PHE A 133 0.73 -12.76 -23.07
N ASN A 134 0.40 -13.51 -22.01
CA ASN A 134 1.00 -13.37 -20.68
C ASN A 134 1.87 -14.58 -20.27
N ALA A 135 2.10 -15.51 -21.19
CA ALA A 135 3.00 -16.65 -21.08
C ALA A 135 3.49 -17.02 -22.48
N VAL A 136 4.66 -17.64 -22.58
CA VAL A 136 5.22 -17.98 -23.90
C VAL A 136 5.79 -19.39 -23.95
N GLY A 137 5.96 -19.91 -25.16
CA GLY A 137 6.70 -21.14 -25.43
C GLY A 137 7.40 -21.07 -26.78
N LEU A 138 8.17 -22.10 -27.11
CA LEU A 138 8.89 -22.16 -28.38
C LEU A 138 8.43 -23.37 -29.18
N ASN A 139 8.15 -23.19 -30.48
CA ASN A 139 7.67 -24.31 -31.31
C ASN A 139 8.67 -25.46 -31.35
N ASN A 140 9.96 -25.10 -31.36
CA ASN A 140 11.07 -26.02 -31.60
C ASN A 140 12.30 -25.73 -30.72
N GLY A 141 12.31 -24.64 -29.95
CA GLY A 141 13.51 -24.16 -29.28
C GLY A 141 14.04 -25.11 -28.21
N PHE A 142 13.15 -25.76 -27.46
CA PHE A 142 13.51 -26.70 -26.40
C PHE A 142 13.54 -28.17 -26.86
N LYS A 143 13.43 -28.46 -28.16
CA LYS A 143 13.54 -29.84 -28.66
C LYS A 143 15.01 -30.27 -28.68
N PRO A 144 15.43 -31.30 -27.93
CA PRO A 144 16.84 -31.70 -27.84
C PRO A 144 17.49 -32.02 -29.20
N ARG A 145 16.72 -32.61 -30.12
CA ARG A 145 17.17 -32.95 -31.48
C ARG A 145 17.58 -31.74 -32.32
N LEU A 146 17.00 -30.56 -32.08
CA LEU A 146 17.12 -29.41 -32.98
C LEU A 146 18.26 -28.46 -32.56
N THR A 147 19.48 -28.99 -32.50
CA THR A 147 20.68 -28.29 -32.01
C THR A 147 20.99 -26.97 -32.72
N GLY A 148 20.60 -26.82 -33.98
CA GLY A 148 20.74 -25.57 -34.74
C GLY A 148 19.84 -24.42 -34.28
N ILE A 149 18.98 -24.62 -33.28
CA ILE A 149 18.09 -23.59 -32.69
C ILE A 149 18.55 -23.17 -31.29
N HIS A 150 19.27 -24.04 -30.57
CA HIS A 150 19.67 -23.80 -29.18
C HIS A 150 20.49 -22.51 -28.95
N PRO A 151 21.35 -22.04 -29.88
CA PRO A 151 22.06 -20.77 -29.72
C PRO A 151 21.17 -19.54 -29.51
N TYR A 152 19.89 -19.59 -29.89
CA TYR A 152 18.93 -18.49 -29.74
C TYR A 152 18.18 -18.50 -28.41
N LEU A 153 18.25 -19.58 -27.63
CA LEU A 153 17.54 -19.72 -26.35
C LEU A 153 17.93 -18.65 -25.31
N PRO A 154 19.21 -18.30 -25.11
CA PRO A 154 19.57 -17.31 -24.09
C PRO A 154 18.87 -15.95 -24.28
N ALA A 155 18.79 -15.46 -25.52
CA ALA A 155 18.15 -14.19 -25.83
C ALA A 155 16.64 -14.20 -25.53
N VAL A 156 15.96 -15.30 -25.85
CA VAL A 156 14.54 -15.49 -25.52
C VAL A 156 14.34 -15.50 -24.00
N LYS A 157 15.14 -16.28 -23.26
CA LYS A 157 15.05 -16.40 -21.80
C LYS A 157 15.24 -15.05 -21.11
N SER A 158 16.27 -14.29 -21.50
CA SER A 158 16.52 -12.96 -20.94
C SER A 158 15.39 -11.97 -21.24
N TRP A 159 14.83 -12.00 -22.45
CA TRP A 159 13.70 -11.14 -22.79
C TRP A 159 12.43 -11.50 -22.03
N ALA A 160 12.11 -12.79 -21.89
CA ALA A 160 10.92 -13.22 -21.16
C ALA A 160 11.03 -12.85 -19.68
N ALA A 161 12.19 -13.08 -19.06
CA ALA A 161 12.46 -12.68 -17.68
C ALA A 161 12.33 -11.16 -17.48
N ALA A 162 12.84 -10.34 -18.41
CA ALA A 162 12.73 -8.88 -18.34
C ALA A 162 11.29 -8.34 -18.53
N ASN A 163 10.36 -9.17 -19.00
CA ASN A 163 8.96 -8.82 -19.20
C ASN A 163 8.02 -9.64 -18.32
N ASP A 164 8.55 -10.30 -17.28
CA ASP A 164 7.78 -11.13 -16.35
C ASP A 164 6.92 -12.22 -17.03
N LEU A 165 7.41 -12.73 -18.17
CA LEU A 165 6.75 -13.75 -18.99
C LEU A 165 7.27 -15.16 -18.63
N PRO A 166 6.43 -16.03 -18.06
CA PRO A 166 6.80 -17.42 -17.82
C PRO A 166 6.92 -18.19 -19.15
N ILE A 167 7.95 -19.03 -19.26
CA ILE A 167 8.23 -19.84 -20.47
C ILE A 167 7.83 -21.31 -20.24
N ARG A 168 7.10 -21.92 -21.16
CA ARG A 168 6.85 -23.37 -21.24
C ARG A 168 8.03 -24.09 -21.88
N GLY A 169 8.51 -25.16 -21.24
CA GLY A 169 9.48 -26.09 -21.78
C GLY A 169 8.80 -27.17 -22.63
N HIS A 170 9.07 -27.17 -23.93
CA HIS A 170 8.62 -28.18 -24.88
C HIS A 170 9.83 -28.71 -25.67
N LEU A 171 10.49 -29.77 -25.22
CA LEU A 171 10.04 -30.83 -24.30
C LEU A 171 11.27 -31.64 -23.82
N LEU A 172 11.14 -32.56 -22.85
CA LEU A 172 12.28 -33.39 -22.40
C LEU A 172 12.47 -34.67 -23.22
N ILE A 173 11.44 -35.49 -23.44
CA ILE A 173 11.49 -36.65 -24.35
C ILE A 173 10.28 -36.77 -25.28
N TRP A 174 10.56 -37.01 -26.57
CA TRP A 174 9.57 -37.38 -27.57
C TRP A 174 10.00 -38.74 -28.15
N PRO A 175 9.40 -39.86 -27.71
CA PRO A 175 10.02 -41.18 -27.86
C PRO A 175 10.12 -41.71 -29.30
N GLY A 176 9.54 -41.00 -30.27
CA GLY A 176 9.58 -41.35 -31.68
C GLY A 176 8.79 -42.60 -32.07
N ASN A 177 8.65 -42.79 -33.38
CA ASN A 177 8.18 -44.04 -33.99
C ASN A 177 9.02 -44.36 -35.23
N THR A 178 8.78 -45.50 -35.87
CA THR A 178 9.57 -45.95 -37.04
C THR A 178 9.42 -45.04 -38.26
N ASN A 179 8.32 -44.28 -38.36
CA ASN A 179 8.02 -43.41 -39.50
C ASN A 179 8.34 -41.93 -39.22
N ASN A 180 8.53 -41.55 -37.95
CA ASN A 180 8.83 -40.19 -37.53
C ASN A 180 9.81 -40.19 -36.36
N ASN A 181 11.07 -39.83 -36.66
CA ASN A 181 12.12 -39.80 -35.66
C ASN A 181 12.17 -38.43 -34.96
N HIS A 182 12.01 -38.44 -33.63
CA HIS A 182 12.11 -37.25 -32.77
C HIS A 182 13.35 -37.24 -31.87
N LEU A 183 14.10 -38.34 -31.86
CA LEU A 183 15.23 -38.59 -30.97
C LEU A 183 16.49 -37.86 -31.43
N THR A 184 17.37 -37.52 -30.49
CA THR A 184 18.72 -37.07 -30.81
C THR A 184 19.52 -38.18 -31.46
N SER A 185 20.60 -37.84 -32.16
CA SER A 185 21.44 -38.85 -32.83
C SER A 185 22.02 -39.88 -31.87
N ALA A 186 22.27 -39.50 -30.60
CA ALA A 186 22.78 -40.40 -29.57
C ALA A 186 21.71 -41.42 -29.14
N VAL A 187 20.54 -40.93 -28.72
CA VAL A 187 19.42 -41.80 -28.30
C VAL A 187 18.96 -42.70 -29.44
N LEU A 188 18.91 -42.19 -30.67
CA LEU A 188 18.57 -42.98 -31.86
C LEU A 188 19.57 -44.12 -32.08
N ALA A 189 20.87 -43.85 -31.96
CA ALA A 189 21.90 -44.87 -32.17
C ALA A 189 21.78 -46.02 -31.17
N ASP A 190 21.46 -45.71 -29.91
CA ASP A 190 21.25 -46.72 -28.87
C ASP A 190 19.97 -47.53 -29.11
N VAL A 191 18.86 -46.88 -29.50
CA VAL A 191 17.62 -47.56 -29.92
C VAL A 191 17.89 -48.52 -31.09
N GLU A 192 18.58 -48.06 -32.14
CA GLU A 192 18.90 -48.89 -33.31
C GLU A 192 19.84 -50.04 -32.96
N ALA A 193 20.74 -49.86 -31.99
CA ALA A 193 21.61 -50.93 -31.49
C ALA A 193 20.80 -52.03 -30.79
N VAL A 194 19.82 -51.65 -29.94
CA VAL A 194 18.92 -52.61 -29.29
C VAL A 194 18.06 -53.35 -30.33
N GLU A 195 17.44 -52.63 -31.26
CA GLU A 195 16.63 -53.22 -32.34
C GLU A 195 17.44 -54.18 -33.22
N ALA A 196 18.67 -53.82 -33.55
CA ALA A 196 19.58 -54.70 -34.30
C ALA A 196 19.96 -55.95 -33.51
N ALA A 197 20.21 -55.83 -32.20
CA ALA A 197 20.51 -56.96 -31.33
C ALA A 197 19.32 -57.93 -31.21
N LEU A 198 18.10 -57.41 -31.08
CA LEU A 198 16.86 -58.19 -31.10
C LEU A 198 16.68 -58.92 -32.43
N THR A 199 16.86 -58.21 -33.55
CA THR A 199 16.71 -58.77 -34.90
C THR A 199 17.73 -59.86 -35.21
N ASN A 200 18.97 -59.70 -34.74
CA ASN A 200 20.06 -60.65 -34.98
C ASN A 200 20.05 -61.85 -34.01
N GLY A 201 19.13 -61.88 -33.02
CA GLY A 201 19.07 -62.95 -32.03
C GLY A 201 20.27 -62.96 -31.07
N SER A 202 20.77 -61.78 -30.69
CA SER A 202 21.82 -61.64 -29.68
C SER A 202 21.42 -62.24 -28.34
N SER A 203 22.39 -62.61 -27.50
CA SER A 203 22.12 -63.13 -26.16
C SER A 203 21.45 -62.07 -25.26
N GLN A 204 20.60 -62.50 -24.33
CA GLN A 204 19.90 -61.62 -23.38
C GLN A 204 20.84 -60.62 -22.68
N ALA A 205 22.01 -61.05 -22.19
CA ALA A 205 22.97 -60.17 -21.53
C ALA A 205 23.50 -59.02 -22.41
N VAL A 206 23.55 -59.21 -23.74
CA VAL A 206 23.95 -58.14 -24.68
C VAL A 206 22.79 -57.16 -24.87
N ILE A 207 21.56 -57.68 -24.98
CA ILE A 207 20.35 -56.85 -25.11
C ILE A 207 20.17 -56.01 -23.84
N ASP A 208 20.31 -56.61 -22.66
CA ASP A 208 20.19 -55.91 -21.37
C ASP A 208 21.24 -54.81 -21.24
N GLY A 209 22.51 -55.07 -21.60
CA GLY A 209 23.56 -54.04 -21.59
C GLY A 209 23.27 -52.88 -22.54
N LEU A 210 22.75 -53.15 -23.74
CA LEU A 210 22.35 -52.08 -24.67
C LEU A 210 21.13 -51.29 -24.18
N ARG A 211 20.21 -51.94 -23.46
CA ARG A 211 19.08 -51.25 -22.81
C ARG A 211 19.55 -50.38 -21.65
N ASP A 212 20.51 -50.83 -20.86
CA ASP A 212 21.14 -50.03 -19.80
C ASP A 212 21.86 -48.81 -20.39
N ASP A 213 22.57 -48.98 -21.51
CA ASP A 213 23.20 -47.88 -22.25
C ASP A 213 22.14 -46.87 -22.73
N LEU A 214 21.04 -47.33 -23.35
CA LEU A 214 19.93 -46.48 -23.78
C LEU A 214 19.30 -45.71 -22.61
N LYS A 215 19.03 -46.37 -21.48
CA LYS A 215 18.51 -45.73 -20.26
C LYS A 215 19.48 -44.65 -19.76
N LEU A 216 20.79 -44.93 -19.75
CA LEU A 216 21.81 -43.98 -19.33
C LEU A 216 21.91 -42.76 -20.26
N THR A 217 21.85 -42.96 -21.58
CA THR A 217 21.88 -41.87 -22.56
C THR A 217 20.67 -40.95 -22.40
N ILE A 218 19.46 -41.51 -22.28
CA ILE A 218 18.24 -40.73 -22.04
C ILE A 218 18.33 -39.96 -20.73
N LYS A 219 18.71 -40.64 -19.64
CA LYS A 219 18.88 -40.01 -18.32
C LYS A 219 19.83 -38.82 -18.40
N THR A 220 21.00 -39.00 -19.00
CA THR A 220 22.02 -37.94 -19.11
C THR A 220 21.51 -36.73 -19.91
N GLU A 221 20.79 -36.97 -21.01
CA GLU A 221 20.20 -35.90 -21.81
C GLU A 221 19.12 -35.15 -21.02
N MET A 222 18.17 -35.87 -20.40
CA MET A 222 17.11 -35.26 -19.62
C MET A 222 17.62 -34.46 -18.41
N GLU A 223 18.60 -34.99 -17.67
CA GLU A 223 19.25 -34.27 -16.56
C GLU A 223 19.87 -32.96 -17.04
N ALA A 224 20.56 -32.98 -18.18
CA ALA A 224 21.16 -31.79 -18.76
C ALA A 224 20.10 -30.75 -19.16
N TRP A 225 18.99 -31.14 -19.76
CA TRP A 225 17.93 -30.21 -20.18
C TRP A 225 17.14 -29.65 -18.99
N ALA A 226 16.70 -30.50 -18.07
CA ALA A 226 15.90 -30.10 -16.92
C ALA A 226 16.65 -29.08 -16.02
N SER A 227 17.96 -29.25 -15.85
CA SER A 227 18.80 -28.41 -14.99
C SER A 227 19.30 -27.09 -15.62
N GLN A 228 19.19 -26.92 -16.94
CA GLN A 228 19.70 -25.74 -17.65
C GLN A 228 18.64 -24.67 -17.97
N HIS A 229 17.37 -25.04 -17.87
CA HIS A 229 16.28 -24.21 -18.36
C HIS A 229 15.25 -23.99 -17.25
N ASP A 230 15.23 -22.76 -16.76
CA ASP A 230 14.18 -22.27 -15.87
C ASP A 230 12.90 -22.01 -16.66
N VAL A 231 11.92 -22.87 -16.47
CA VAL A 231 10.61 -22.88 -17.13
C VAL A 231 9.56 -23.15 -16.07
N TYR A 232 8.36 -22.59 -16.23
CA TYR A 232 7.28 -22.80 -15.24
C TYR A 232 6.59 -24.15 -15.40
N GLU A 233 6.77 -24.81 -16.55
CA GLU A 233 6.35 -26.19 -16.77
C GLU A 233 7.16 -26.88 -17.85
N TRP A 234 7.23 -28.20 -17.77
CA TRP A 234 7.86 -29.08 -18.75
C TRP A 234 6.85 -30.07 -19.32
N ASP A 235 6.73 -30.10 -20.64
CA ASP A 235 6.28 -31.30 -21.34
C ASP A 235 7.37 -32.36 -21.16
N VAL A 236 7.25 -33.19 -20.11
CA VAL A 236 8.23 -34.25 -19.82
C VAL A 236 8.20 -35.26 -20.95
N ILE A 237 7.01 -35.72 -21.32
CA ILE A 237 6.77 -36.69 -22.40
C ILE A 237 5.77 -36.11 -23.39
N ASN A 238 6.11 -36.18 -24.69
CA ASN A 238 5.22 -35.77 -25.76
C ASN A 238 4.73 -36.97 -26.60
N GLU A 239 3.42 -37.05 -26.79
CA GLU A 239 2.68 -37.95 -27.69
C GLU A 239 2.95 -39.47 -27.54
N PRO A 240 2.90 -40.03 -26.31
CA PRO A 240 3.30 -41.41 -26.07
C PRO A 240 2.37 -42.44 -26.73
N LEU A 241 1.14 -42.10 -27.15
CA LEU A 241 0.26 -43.06 -27.81
C LEU A 241 0.76 -43.48 -29.20
N GLY A 242 1.30 -42.52 -29.95
CA GLY A 242 1.81 -42.74 -31.31
C GLY A 242 3.34 -42.82 -31.38
N ASN A 243 4.03 -42.49 -30.30
CA ASN A 243 5.48 -42.42 -30.22
C ASN A 243 5.98 -43.21 -29.01
N HIS A 244 6.24 -44.50 -29.23
CA HIS A 244 6.64 -45.44 -28.17
C HIS A 244 7.88 -46.28 -28.54
N ARG A 245 8.69 -45.83 -29.53
CA ARG A 245 9.85 -46.61 -30.01
C ARG A 245 10.90 -46.85 -28.94
N VAL A 246 11.14 -45.88 -28.06
CA VAL A 246 12.06 -46.04 -26.92
C VAL A 246 11.54 -47.09 -25.95
N GLN A 247 10.26 -47.01 -25.57
CA GLN A 247 9.62 -47.97 -24.66
C GLN A 247 9.66 -49.38 -25.24
N ASP A 248 9.39 -49.53 -26.54
CA ASP A 248 9.47 -50.82 -27.25
C ASP A 248 10.90 -51.40 -27.26
N ALA A 249 11.91 -50.57 -27.52
CA ALA A 249 13.31 -51.01 -27.50
C ALA A 249 13.71 -51.48 -26.08
N LEU A 250 13.29 -50.74 -25.06
CA LEU A 250 13.52 -51.08 -23.67
C LEU A 250 12.72 -52.31 -23.20
N ASP A 251 11.60 -52.62 -23.87
CA ASP A 251 10.58 -53.58 -23.40
C ASP A 251 10.12 -53.23 -21.97
N ASP A 252 9.96 -51.93 -21.75
CA ASP A 252 9.69 -51.32 -20.45
C ASP A 252 8.96 -49.99 -20.67
N TYR A 253 7.68 -49.96 -20.33
CA TYR A 253 6.87 -48.75 -20.37
C TYR A 253 6.81 -48.03 -19.02
N ASP A 254 7.20 -48.70 -17.93
CA ASP A 254 7.23 -48.09 -16.59
C ASP A 254 8.39 -47.07 -16.49
N VAL A 255 9.38 -47.17 -17.37
CA VAL A 255 10.47 -46.18 -17.55
C VAL A 255 9.99 -44.73 -17.69
N MET A 256 8.74 -44.50 -18.12
CA MET A 256 8.19 -43.15 -18.16
C MET A 256 8.11 -42.51 -16.78
N ALA A 257 7.88 -43.28 -15.72
CA ALA A 257 7.92 -42.76 -14.36
C ALA A 257 9.34 -42.29 -13.99
N ASP A 258 10.38 -43.03 -14.41
CA ASP A 258 11.78 -42.62 -14.22
C ASP A 258 12.06 -41.28 -14.90
N TRP A 259 11.48 -41.02 -16.08
CA TRP A 259 11.63 -39.74 -16.77
C TRP A 259 11.04 -38.57 -15.98
N PHE A 260 9.88 -38.76 -15.34
CA PHE A 260 9.30 -37.77 -14.44
C PHE A 260 10.16 -37.57 -13.19
N GLU A 261 10.70 -38.63 -12.58
CA GLU A 261 11.59 -38.52 -11.42
C GLU A 261 12.90 -37.79 -11.76
N ILE A 262 13.46 -38.05 -12.95
CA ILE A 262 14.63 -37.32 -13.46
C ILE A 262 14.29 -35.83 -13.62
N ALA A 263 13.14 -35.51 -14.22
CA ALA A 263 12.72 -34.13 -14.40
C ALA A 263 12.50 -33.43 -13.04
N GLU A 264 11.84 -34.07 -12.08
CA GLU A 264 11.57 -33.52 -10.75
C GLU A 264 12.86 -33.27 -9.97
N SER A 265 13.80 -34.22 -10.02
CA SER A 265 15.07 -34.12 -9.30
C SER A 265 16.02 -33.05 -9.87
N ASN A 266 15.78 -32.58 -11.10
CA ASN A 266 16.71 -31.71 -11.83
C ASN A 266 16.09 -30.39 -12.32
N LYS A 267 14.79 -30.16 -12.16
CA LYS A 267 14.14 -28.90 -12.55
C LYS A 267 14.77 -27.71 -11.80
N VAL A 268 14.94 -26.59 -12.49
CA VAL A 268 15.56 -25.38 -11.91
C VAL A 268 14.67 -24.73 -10.85
N SER A 269 13.39 -24.53 -11.17
CA SER A 269 12.40 -23.95 -10.25
C SER A 269 11.62 -25.05 -9.54
N ALA A 270 11.52 -24.95 -8.21
CA ALA A 270 10.73 -25.87 -7.39
C ALA A 270 9.23 -25.85 -7.77
N ASP A 271 8.74 -24.70 -8.26
CA ASP A 271 7.34 -24.52 -8.66
C ASP A 271 7.04 -25.02 -10.09
N CYS A 272 8.07 -25.42 -10.84
CA CYS A 272 7.92 -25.95 -12.19
C CYS A 272 7.03 -27.20 -12.18
N LYS A 273 5.98 -27.20 -13.02
CA LYS A 273 5.02 -28.30 -13.14
C LYS A 273 5.43 -29.27 -14.24
N LEU A 274 5.37 -30.56 -13.94
CA LEU A 274 5.66 -31.63 -14.88
C LEU A 274 4.38 -32.16 -15.51
N LEU A 275 4.34 -32.20 -16.85
CA LEU A 275 3.20 -32.76 -17.59
C LEU A 275 3.57 -33.81 -18.63
N ILE A 276 2.59 -34.64 -18.92
CA ILE A 276 2.52 -35.51 -20.10
C ILE A 276 1.60 -34.82 -21.11
N ASN A 277 1.94 -34.82 -22.41
CA ASN A 277 1.22 -34.07 -23.45
C ASN A 277 0.78 -34.96 -24.61
N GLU A 278 -0.47 -34.83 -25.09
CA GLU A 278 -1.00 -35.66 -26.19
C GLU A 278 -1.97 -34.89 -27.11
N TYR A 279 -1.99 -35.25 -28.40
CA TYR A 279 -2.87 -34.65 -29.40
C TYR A 279 -4.20 -35.39 -29.55
N GLN A 280 -5.19 -34.75 -30.18
CA GLN A 280 -6.49 -35.35 -30.48
C GLN A 280 -7.13 -36.07 -29.28
N ILE A 281 -7.05 -35.50 -28.08
CA ILE A 281 -7.77 -35.97 -26.90
C ILE A 281 -9.06 -35.17 -26.76
N ILE A 282 -8.97 -33.94 -26.27
CA ILE A 282 -10.15 -33.05 -26.13
C ILE A 282 -10.73 -32.71 -27.51
N SER A 283 -9.88 -32.55 -28.52
CA SER A 283 -10.28 -32.31 -29.91
C SER A 283 -10.62 -33.56 -30.73
N ALA A 284 -10.58 -34.77 -30.14
CA ALA A 284 -10.78 -36.05 -30.83
C ALA A 284 -12.05 -36.12 -31.68
N MET A 285 -11.97 -36.81 -32.83
CA MET A 285 -13.04 -36.95 -33.83
C MET A 285 -14.40 -37.39 -33.26
N SER A 286 -15.48 -36.98 -33.93
CA SER A 286 -16.81 -37.53 -33.64
C SER A 286 -16.89 -38.98 -34.10
N SER A 287 -17.80 -39.76 -33.52
CA SER A 287 -18.08 -41.13 -33.97
C SER A 287 -18.60 -41.19 -35.41
N ASN A 288 -19.15 -40.09 -35.94
CA ASN A 288 -19.56 -40.00 -37.33
C ASN A 288 -18.36 -39.94 -38.29
N ARG A 289 -17.25 -39.36 -37.84
CA ARG A 289 -15.99 -39.32 -38.60
C ARG A 289 -15.22 -40.61 -38.40
N SER A 290 -14.88 -40.93 -37.16
CA SER A 290 -14.11 -42.13 -36.82
C SER A 290 -14.72 -42.79 -35.59
N GLU A 291 -15.27 -43.99 -35.79
CA GLU A 291 -15.96 -44.75 -34.74
C GLU A 291 -15.03 -44.94 -33.54
N ASN A 292 -15.54 -44.64 -32.34
CA ASN A 292 -14.80 -44.71 -31.07
C ASN A 292 -13.50 -43.88 -31.01
N SER A 293 -13.30 -42.88 -31.89
CA SER A 293 -12.06 -42.08 -31.90
C SER A 293 -11.72 -41.47 -30.54
N TYR A 294 -12.70 -40.83 -29.88
CA TYR A 294 -12.47 -40.29 -28.54
C TYR A 294 -12.23 -41.40 -27.52
N ILE A 295 -13.07 -42.43 -27.48
CA ILE A 295 -12.97 -43.52 -26.51
C ILE A 295 -11.59 -44.19 -26.57
N ASN A 296 -11.13 -44.56 -27.77
CA ASN A 296 -9.86 -45.25 -27.95
C ASN A 296 -8.66 -44.38 -27.52
N ARG A 297 -8.65 -43.10 -27.90
CA ARG A 297 -7.56 -42.19 -27.53
C ARG A 297 -7.61 -41.81 -26.05
N ARG A 298 -8.81 -41.59 -25.52
CA ARG A 298 -9.04 -41.34 -24.08
C ARG A 298 -8.54 -42.52 -23.26
N ASP A 299 -9.02 -43.73 -23.54
CA ASP A 299 -8.67 -44.93 -22.76
C ASP A 299 -7.18 -45.25 -22.85
N GLY A 300 -6.58 -45.10 -24.03
CA GLY A 300 -5.14 -45.24 -24.20
C GLY A 300 -4.37 -44.22 -23.36
N TYR A 301 -4.75 -42.95 -23.42
CA TYR A 301 -4.02 -41.90 -22.69
C TYR A 301 -4.24 -41.99 -21.17
N MET A 302 -5.45 -42.37 -20.75
CA MET A 302 -5.74 -42.70 -19.35
C MET A 302 -4.88 -43.86 -18.86
N ALA A 303 -4.70 -44.91 -19.66
CA ALA A 303 -3.84 -46.04 -19.28
C ALA A 303 -2.37 -45.63 -19.08
N GLU A 304 -1.87 -44.68 -19.88
CA GLU A 304 -0.52 -44.13 -19.70
C GLU A 304 -0.40 -43.29 -18.41
N ILE A 305 -1.43 -42.51 -18.07
CA ILE A 305 -1.47 -41.73 -16.84
C ILE A 305 -1.62 -42.64 -15.62
N ASP A 306 -2.50 -43.64 -15.68
CA ASP A 306 -2.67 -44.66 -14.64
C ASP A 306 -1.35 -45.40 -14.38
N ARG A 307 -0.58 -45.70 -15.44
CA ARG A 307 0.76 -46.28 -15.32
C ARG A 307 1.72 -45.36 -14.59
N LEU A 308 1.75 -44.07 -14.92
CA LEU A 308 2.57 -43.08 -14.21
C LEU A 308 2.20 -43.00 -12.72
N ILE A 309 0.91 -42.93 -12.40
CA ILE A 309 0.42 -42.86 -11.01
C ILE A 309 0.76 -44.15 -10.25
N ALA A 310 0.53 -45.32 -10.86
CA ALA A 310 0.83 -46.61 -10.24
C ALA A 310 2.32 -46.79 -9.92
N ASN A 311 3.20 -46.15 -10.69
CA ASN A 311 4.64 -46.13 -10.50
C ASN A 311 5.14 -44.91 -9.71
N ASN A 312 4.25 -44.14 -9.06
CA ASN A 312 4.55 -42.97 -8.24
C ASN A 312 5.27 -41.82 -8.96
N ALA A 313 5.07 -41.68 -10.29
CA ALA A 313 5.68 -40.58 -11.03
C ALA A 313 5.21 -39.21 -10.48
N PRO A 314 6.10 -38.19 -10.38
CA PRO A 314 5.76 -36.83 -9.96
C PRO A 314 5.01 -36.04 -11.07
N LEU A 315 3.88 -36.57 -11.52
CA LEU A 315 3.00 -35.95 -12.50
C LEU A 315 2.15 -34.85 -11.83
N ASN A 316 2.29 -33.60 -12.27
CA ASN A 316 1.51 -32.49 -11.72
C ASN A 316 0.32 -32.10 -12.60
N ARG A 317 0.42 -32.29 -13.91
CA ARG A 317 -0.54 -31.74 -14.88
C ARG A 317 -0.72 -32.64 -16.10
N ILE A 318 -1.90 -32.58 -16.72
CA ILE A 318 -2.22 -33.25 -17.98
C ILE A 318 -2.29 -32.23 -19.13
N GLY A 319 -1.56 -32.47 -20.22
CA GLY A 319 -1.53 -31.62 -21.40
C GLY A 319 -2.40 -32.14 -22.52
N PHE A 320 -3.18 -31.23 -23.11
CA PHE A 320 -3.92 -31.50 -24.33
C PHE A 320 -3.50 -30.52 -25.41
N GLN A 321 -2.87 -31.00 -26.49
CA GLN A 321 -2.47 -30.13 -27.59
C GLN A 321 -3.65 -29.36 -28.17
N SER A 322 -4.82 -30.00 -28.25
CA SER A 322 -6.10 -29.33 -28.56
C SER A 322 -6.16 -28.68 -29.94
N ARG A 323 -5.33 -29.15 -30.88
CA ARG A 323 -5.36 -28.78 -32.30
C ARG A 323 -6.70 -29.20 -32.93
N ILE A 324 -7.35 -28.28 -33.65
CA ILE A 324 -8.59 -28.50 -34.40
C ILE A 324 -8.25 -28.59 -35.89
N LYS A 325 -8.21 -29.82 -36.43
CA LYS A 325 -7.84 -30.10 -37.84
C LYS A 325 -8.98 -30.72 -38.65
N LEU A 326 -9.58 -31.80 -38.17
CA LEU A 326 -10.42 -32.67 -39.00
C LEU A 326 -11.93 -32.37 -38.94
N GLU A 327 -12.39 -31.67 -37.90
CA GLU A 327 -13.81 -31.41 -37.66
C GLU A 327 -13.99 -30.33 -36.57
N ARG A 328 -15.01 -29.47 -36.70
CA ARG A 328 -15.48 -28.59 -35.62
C ARG A 328 -16.02 -29.38 -34.43
N ARG A 329 -15.87 -28.83 -33.22
CA ARG A 329 -16.39 -29.40 -31.97
C ARG A 329 -17.47 -28.50 -31.39
N GLU A 330 -18.50 -29.12 -30.81
CA GLU A 330 -19.47 -28.39 -30.01
C GLU A 330 -18.80 -27.92 -28.70
N PRO A 331 -18.97 -26.65 -28.29
CA PRO A 331 -18.29 -26.11 -27.12
C PRO A 331 -18.62 -26.86 -25.83
N GLN A 332 -19.87 -27.29 -25.65
CA GLN A 332 -20.25 -28.06 -24.46
C GLN A 332 -19.51 -29.39 -24.39
N LEU A 333 -19.31 -30.07 -25.52
CA LEU A 333 -18.56 -31.32 -25.57
C LEU A 333 -17.09 -31.13 -25.16
N ILE A 334 -16.49 -29.99 -25.52
CA ILE A 334 -15.13 -29.65 -25.07
C ILE A 334 -15.06 -29.58 -23.54
N TYR A 335 -16.03 -28.90 -22.92
CA TYR A 335 -16.11 -28.80 -21.47
C TYR A 335 -16.39 -30.16 -20.82
N ASP A 336 -17.36 -30.93 -21.33
CA ASP A 336 -17.72 -32.25 -20.78
C ASP A 336 -16.50 -33.20 -20.77
N ARG A 337 -15.67 -33.14 -21.82
CA ARG A 337 -14.42 -33.90 -21.88
C ARG A 337 -13.43 -33.42 -20.82
N LEU A 338 -13.20 -32.12 -20.68
CA LEU A 338 -12.33 -31.58 -19.62
C LEU A 338 -12.80 -32.00 -18.22
N GLU A 339 -14.12 -31.98 -18.00
CA GLU A 339 -14.76 -32.40 -16.75
C GLU A 339 -14.56 -33.89 -16.47
N GLU A 340 -14.64 -34.75 -17.49
CA GLU A 340 -14.30 -36.18 -17.39
C GLU A 340 -12.86 -36.40 -16.89
N TRP A 341 -11.89 -35.67 -17.45
CA TRP A 341 -10.49 -35.75 -17.02
C TRP A 341 -10.28 -35.18 -15.62
N GLY A 342 -10.92 -34.05 -15.31
CA GLY A 342 -10.88 -33.43 -13.98
C GLY A 342 -11.43 -34.37 -12.90
N ASN A 343 -12.54 -35.06 -13.17
CA ASN A 343 -13.13 -36.04 -12.25
C ASN A 343 -12.30 -37.31 -12.10
N ALA A 344 -11.65 -37.76 -13.17
CA ALA A 344 -10.84 -38.97 -13.13
C ALA A 344 -9.58 -38.81 -12.27
N TYR A 345 -8.91 -37.65 -12.35
CA TYR A 345 -7.57 -37.47 -11.77
C TYR A 345 -7.46 -36.36 -10.73
N GLY A 346 -8.32 -35.33 -10.78
CA GLY A 346 -8.18 -34.14 -9.92
C GLY A 346 -6.89 -33.33 -10.14
N LEU A 347 -6.16 -33.61 -11.22
CA LEU A 347 -4.92 -32.92 -11.59
C LEU A 347 -5.20 -31.64 -12.36
N GLU A 348 -4.24 -30.71 -12.32
CA GLU A 348 -4.27 -29.55 -13.21
C GLU A 348 -4.24 -30.00 -14.69
N MET A 349 -4.75 -29.14 -15.57
CA MET A 349 -4.77 -29.37 -17.02
C MET A 349 -4.30 -28.14 -17.79
N ALA A 350 -3.75 -28.33 -18.98
CA ALA A 350 -3.42 -27.23 -19.89
C ALA A 350 -3.78 -27.55 -21.34
N GLY A 351 -4.26 -26.56 -22.07
CA GLY A 351 -4.25 -26.58 -23.53
C GLY A 351 -2.88 -26.10 -24.03
N THR A 352 -2.14 -26.94 -24.72
CA THR A 352 -0.70 -26.72 -24.93
C THR A 352 -0.34 -26.23 -26.32
N GLU A 353 -1.17 -26.50 -27.34
CA GLU A 353 -0.84 -26.24 -28.74
C GLU A 353 -2.08 -25.93 -29.61
N PHE A 354 -2.96 -25.05 -29.11
CA PHE A 354 -4.19 -24.71 -29.82
C PHE A 354 -3.92 -24.03 -31.16
N GLU A 355 -4.51 -24.59 -32.20
CA GLU A 355 -4.62 -24.00 -33.53
C GLU A 355 -5.89 -24.54 -34.20
N VAL A 356 -6.42 -23.78 -35.15
CA VAL A 356 -7.46 -24.25 -36.07
C VAL A 356 -6.77 -24.35 -37.42
N VAL A 357 -6.52 -25.55 -37.94
CA VAL A 357 -5.70 -25.75 -39.13
C VAL A 357 -6.50 -26.51 -40.18
N ASP A 358 -6.33 -26.13 -41.45
CA ASP A 358 -6.96 -26.87 -42.54
C ASP A 358 -6.37 -28.28 -42.63
N SER A 359 -7.20 -29.25 -43.02
CA SER A 359 -6.69 -30.56 -43.43
C SER A 359 -5.86 -30.45 -44.71
N ASP A 360 -4.92 -31.37 -44.91
CA ASP A 360 -4.14 -31.39 -46.15
C ASP A 360 -5.02 -31.70 -47.38
N PRO A 361 -4.81 -31.04 -48.53
CA PRO A 361 -5.59 -31.31 -49.75
C PRO A 361 -5.48 -32.78 -50.18
N GLY A 362 -6.63 -33.44 -50.40
CA GLY A 362 -6.67 -34.85 -50.77
C GLY A 362 -6.52 -35.83 -49.59
N ASP A 363 -6.48 -35.34 -48.35
CA ASP A 363 -6.66 -36.18 -47.17
C ASP A 363 -8.04 -36.86 -47.21
N TRP A 364 -8.13 -38.07 -46.68
CA TRP A 364 -9.37 -38.86 -46.67
C TRP A 364 -10.47 -38.23 -45.79
N MET A 365 -10.11 -37.22 -45.00
CA MET A 365 -10.99 -36.38 -44.18
C MET A 365 -10.70 -34.89 -44.35
N GLU A 366 -10.82 -34.41 -45.59
CA GLU A 366 -10.66 -32.99 -45.89
C GLU A 366 -11.72 -32.10 -45.18
N TYR A 367 -11.27 -31.05 -44.49
CA TYR A 367 -12.01 -29.95 -43.89
C TYR A 367 -11.20 -28.65 -44.04
N ILE A 368 -11.79 -27.65 -44.70
CA ILE A 368 -11.22 -26.31 -44.86
C ILE A 368 -12.07 -25.34 -44.04
N TYR A 369 -11.47 -24.65 -43.07
CA TYR A 369 -12.18 -23.74 -42.18
C TYR A 369 -12.24 -22.34 -42.76
N THR A 370 -13.44 -21.77 -42.73
CA THR A 370 -13.62 -20.34 -42.97
C THR A 370 -13.01 -19.51 -41.83
N GLU A 371 -12.66 -18.25 -42.12
CA GLU A 371 -12.20 -17.29 -41.10
C GLU A 371 -13.24 -17.10 -39.98
N GLU A 372 -14.54 -17.14 -40.31
CA GLU A 372 -15.62 -17.07 -39.34
C GLU A 372 -15.61 -18.29 -38.39
N GLU A 373 -15.47 -19.50 -38.92
CA GLU A 373 -15.36 -20.71 -38.10
C GLU A 373 -14.12 -20.68 -37.20
N ARG A 374 -12.96 -20.26 -37.73
CA ARG A 374 -11.72 -20.10 -36.95
C ARG A 374 -11.95 -19.15 -35.77
N SER A 375 -12.60 -18.02 -36.03
CA SER A 375 -12.90 -17.01 -35.02
C SER A 375 -13.86 -17.52 -33.95
N GLN A 376 -14.91 -18.23 -34.35
CA GLN A 376 -15.87 -18.84 -33.43
C GLN A 376 -15.20 -19.94 -32.58
N ILE A 377 -14.43 -20.84 -33.21
CA ILE A 377 -13.73 -21.92 -32.50
C ILE A 377 -12.72 -21.35 -31.50
N THR A 378 -12.01 -20.27 -31.83
CA THR A 378 -11.13 -19.57 -30.89
C THR A 378 -11.89 -19.04 -29.68
N GLU A 379 -13.04 -18.36 -29.88
CA GLU A 379 -13.86 -17.87 -28.77
C GLU A 379 -14.38 -19.01 -27.87
N GLU A 380 -14.87 -20.07 -28.51
CA GLU A 380 -15.46 -21.24 -27.88
C GLU A 380 -14.44 -22.00 -27.03
N MET A 381 -13.27 -22.30 -27.62
CA MET A 381 -12.21 -23.05 -26.95
C MET A 381 -11.59 -22.25 -25.80
N MET A 382 -11.24 -20.97 -26.02
CA MET A 382 -10.69 -20.12 -24.97
C MET A 382 -11.66 -19.99 -23.78
N THR A 383 -12.95 -19.78 -24.06
CA THR A 383 -13.97 -19.65 -23.02
C THR A 383 -14.15 -20.94 -22.22
N GLN A 384 -14.20 -22.10 -22.88
CA GLN A 384 -14.40 -23.38 -22.18
C GLN A 384 -13.19 -23.77 -21.33
N TYR A 385 -11.97 -23.65 -21.86
CA TYR A 385 -10.74 -23.90 -21.11
C TYR A 385 -10.60 -22.95 -19.93
N PHE A 386 -10.82 -21.64 -20.14
CA PHE A 386 -10.77 -20.67 -19.05
C PHE A 386 -11.83 -20.93 -17.98
N SER A 387 -13.01 -21.46 -18.35
CA SER A 387 -14.09 -21.73 -17.38
C SER A 387 -13.87 -22.94 -16.47
N HIS A 388 -12.97 -23.87 -16.81
CA HIS A 388 -12.78 -25.09 -16.03
C HIS A 388 -11.80 -24.86 -14.87
N PRO A 389 -12.15 -25.16 -13.60
CA PRO A 389 -11.35 -24.77 -12.43
C PRO A 389 -9.93 -25.37 -12.41
N LEU A 390 -9.76 -26.61 -12.90
CA LEU A 390 -8.46 -27.28 -12.96
C LEU A 390 -7.60 -26.91 -14.17
N VAL A 391 -8.13 -26.17 -15.15
CA VAL A 391 -7.31 -25.73 -16.29
C VAL A 391 -6.55 -24.48 -15.87
N THR A 392 -5.24 -24.42 -16.12
CA THR A 392 -4.40 -23.29 -15.66
C THR A 392 -3.79 -22.48 -16.82
N GLY A 393 -3.88 -23.00 -18.05
CA GLY A 393 -3.42 -22.29 -19.24
C GLY A 393 -3.99 -22.83 -20.54
N PHE A 394 -3.95 -21.97 -21.57
CA PHE A 394 -4.32 -22.26 -22.94
C PHE A 394 -3.36 -21.55 -23.88
N ASN A 395 -2.66 -22.31 -24.74
CA ASN A 395 -1.51 -21.82 -25.50
C ASN A 395 -1.77 -21.93 -27.01
N ALA A 396 -1.64 -20.83 -27.73
CA ALA A 396 -1.71 -20.81 -29.19
C ALA A 396 -0.44 -21.40 -29.81
N TRP A 397 -0.60 -22.30 -30.79
CA TRP A 397 0.51 -22.86 -31.55
C TRP A 397 0.90 -21.96 -32.73
N ASN A 398 2.20 -21.79 -32.95
CA ASN A 398 2.76 -21.04 -34.08
C ASN A 398 2.08 -19.66 -34.27
N ALA A 399 2.14 -18.82 -33.24
CA ALA A 399 1.25 -17.65 -33.11
C ALA A 399 1.42 -16.56 -34.19
N ILE A 400 2.64 -16.40 -34.72
CA ILE A 400 2.99 -15.34 -35.67
C ILE A 400 3.61 -15.95 -36.94
N ASN A 401 2.88 -15.90 -38.06
CA ASN A 401 3.29 -16.30 -39.41
C ASN A 401 2.18 -15.93 -40.43
N ASP A 402 2.33 -16.29 -41.71
CA ASP A 402 1.34 -15.98 -42.77
C ASP A 402 0.40 -17.15 -43.12
N ASP A 403 0.39 -18.23 -42.34
CA ASP A 403 -0.54 -19.34 -42.50
C ASP A 403 -1.94 -18.96 -41.96
N THR A 404 -2.97 -19.66 -42.43
CA THR A 404 -4.38 -19.34 -42.14
C THR A 404 -4.77 -19.42 -40.66
N GLU A 405 -4.00 -20.17 -39.88
CA GLU A 405 -4.16 -20.45 -38.45
C GLU A 405 -3.49 -19.40 -37.57
N ALA A 406 -2.60 -18.56 -38.12
CA ALA A 406 -1.85 -17.58 -37.35
C ALA A 406 -2.76 -16.56 -36.66
N LEU A 407 -2.40 -16.17 -35.43
CA LEU A 407 -3.11 -15.10 -34.73
C LEU A 407 -2.63 -13.72 -35.23
N VAL A 408 -1.37 -13.62 -35.65
CA VAL A 408 -0.77 -12.39 -36.19
C VAL A 408 0.01 -12.72 -37.44
N ASP A 409 -0.18 -11.94 -38.50
CA ASP A 409 0.57 -12.09 -39.75
C ASP A 409 1.98 -11.50 -39.66
N TYR A 410 2.83 -11.77 -40.65
CA TYR A 410 4.16 -11.15 -40.74
C TYR A 410 4.13 -9.67 -41.19
N ALA A 411 2.96 -9.06 -41.37
CA ALA A 411 2.83 -7.60 -41.40
C ALA A 411 2.62 -7.01 -40.00
N GLY A 412 2.56 -7.86 -38.96
CA GLY A 412 2.33 -7.46 -37.58
C GLY A 412 0.89 -7.08 -37.31
N ARG A 413 -0.05 -7.56 -38.13
CA ARG A 413 -1.47 -7.31 -37.97
C ARG A 413 -2.16 -8.57 -37.46
N PRO A 414 -3.02 -8.47 -36.42
CA PRO A 414 -3.81 -9.60 -35.99
C PRO A 414 -4.83 -10.01 -37.07
N THR A 415 -5.00 -11.31 -37.27
CA THR A 415 -6.11 -11.89 -38.04
C THR A 415 -7.42 -11.70 -37.27
N ILE A 416 -8.59 -11.97 -37.87
CA ILE A 416 -9.87 -11.82 -37.14
C ILE A 416 -9.93 -12.74 -35.91
N HIS A 417 -9.46 -13.98 -36.00
CA HIS A 417 -9.42 -14.86 -34.83
C HIS A 417 -8.29 -14.48 -33.86
N GLY A 418 -7.22 -13.84 -34.32
CA GLY A 418 -6.25 -13.14 -33.47
C GLY A 418 -6.86 -11.98 -32.67
N LEU A 419 -7.72 -11.19 -33.30
CA LEU A 419 -8.49 -10.13 -32.62
C LEU A 419 -9.45 -10.72 -31.58
N VAL A 420 -10.06 -11.88 -31.85
CA VAL A 420 -10.87 -12.60 -30.85
C VAL A 420 -10.02 -13.03 -29.66
N TRP A 421 -8.82 -13.58 -29.90
CA TRP A 421 -7.89 -13.96 -28.84
C TRP A 421 -7.52 -12.76 -27.97
N TYR A 422 -7.05 -11.67 -28.60
CA TYR A 422 -6.71 -10.42 -27.91
C TYR A 422 -7.89 -9.90 -27.09
N TYR A 423 -9.08 -9.83 -27.69
CA TYR A 423 -10.27 -9.33 -27.03
C TYR A 423 -10.62 -10.17 -25.79
N LEU A 424 -10.60 -11.50 -25.89
CA LEU A 424 -10.89 -12.34 -24.73
C LEU A 424 -9.84 -12.18 -23.63
N HIS A 425 -8.56 -12.16 -23.97
CA HIS A 425 -7.47 -12.06 -23.00
C HIS A 425 -7.35 -10.67 -22.36
N ARG A 426 -7.35 -9.60 -23.16
CA ARG A 426 -6.98 -8.23 -22.73
C ARG A 426 -8.17 -7.34 -22.39
N ILE A 427 -9.38 -7.72 -22.81
CA ILE A 427 -10.58 -6.91 -22.62
C ILE A 427 -11.62 -7.66 -21.77
N ARG A 428 -12.03 -8.87 -22.17
CA ARG A 428 -13.12 -9.59 -21.49
C ARG A 428 -12.70 -10.28 -20.20
N PHE A 429 -11.59 -11.01 -20.23
CA PHE A 429 -11.05 -11.74 -19.08
C PHE A 429 -9.93 -10.93 -18.41
N ASN A 430 -10.18 -9.62 -18.26
CA ASN A 430 -9.27 -8.64 -17.70
C ASN A 430 -10.01 -7.75 -16.69
N THR A 431 -9.27 -7.15 -15.75
CA THR A 431 -9.81 -6.12 -14.85
C THR A 431 -9.13 -4.79 -15.14
N ASP A 432 -9.92 -3.79 -15.50
CA ASP A 432 -9.51 -2.40 -15.62
C ASP A 432 -10.70 -1.56 -15.17
N ALA A 433 -10.61 -0.99 -13.97
CA ALA A 433 -11.72 -0.30 -13.33
C ALA A 433 -11.25 0.95 -12.59
N THR A 434 -11.99 2.04 -12.77
CA THR A 434 -11.87 3.25 -11.96
C THR A 434 -13.07 3.32 -11.02
N LEU A 435 -12.79 3.37 -9.73
CA LEU A 435 -13.77 3.44 -8.63
C LEU A 435 -13.58 4.76 -7.86
N ALA A 436 -14.49 5.00 -6.91
CA ALA A 436 -14.34 6.04 -5.90
C ALA A 436 -14.59 5.45 -4.52
N SER A 437 -13.84 5.88 -3.51
CA SER A 437 -14.12 5.54 -2.11
C SER A 437 -15.43 6.18 -1.63
N GLY A 438 -16.21 5.42 -0.87
CA GLY A 438 -17.47 5.86 -0.26
C GLY A 438 -17.26 6.71 0.98
N LEU A 439 -18.38 7.09 1.63
CA LEU A 439 -18.40 7.87 2.88
C LEU A 439 -17.63 7.21 4.02
N ASP A 440 -17.58 5.88 4.04
CA ASP A 440 -16.84 5.03 4.97
C ASP A 440 -15.40 4.76 4.50
N GLY A 441 -14.94 5.45 3.44
CA GLY A 441 -13.63 5.26 2.84
C GLY A 441 -13.49 3.97 2.04
N ARG A 442 -14.54 3.16 1.90
CA ARG A 442 -14.47 1.85 1.24
C ARG A 442 -14.89 1.90 -0.22
N THR A 443 -14.24 1.06 -1.01
CA THR A 443 -14.68 0.69 -2.35
C THR A 443 -14.21 -0.72 -2.66
N GLY A 444 -14.60 -1.28 -3.80
CA GLY A 444 -14.18 -2.62 -4.16
C GLY A 444 -14.91 -3.16 -5.36
N LEU A 445 -14.45 -4.32 -5.80
CA LEU A 445 -14.99 -5.02 -6.96
C LEU A 445 -14.66 -6.51 -6.91
N ARG A 446 -15.47 -7.31 -7.59
CA ARG A 446 -15.14 -8.69 -7.90
C ARG A 446 -14.22 -8.73 -9.12
N ALA A 447 -12.94 -8.94 -8.89
CA ALA A 447 -11.83 -8.80 -9.84
C ALA A 447 -11.29 -10.17 -10.31
N PHE A 448 -10.69 -10.25 -11.50
CA PHE A 448 -10.05 -11.49 -11.99
C PHE A 448 -8.81 -11.84 -11.16
N LYS A 449 -8.53 -13.13 -10.93
CA LYS A 449 -7.35 -13.53 -10.17
C LYS A 449 -6.06 -13.20 -10.93
N GLY A 450 -5.07 -12.67 -10.21
CA GLY A 450 -3.77 -12.30 -10.77
C GLY A 450 -3.09 -11.16 -10.04
N GLU A 451 -2.05 -10.60 -10.65
CA GLU A 451 -1.25 -9.49 -10.13
C GLU A 451 -1.84 -8.14 -10.55
N TYR A 452 -1.94 -7.21 -9.62
CA TYR A 452 -2.56 -5.89 -9.77
C TYR A 452 -1.59 -4.75 -9.46
N ASP A 453 -1.76 -3.67 -10.22
CA ASP A 453 -1.36 -2.32 -9.79
C ASP A 453 -2.64 -1.57 -9.37
N ILE A 454 -2.67 -1.08 -8.13
CA ILE A 454 -3.77 -0.30 -7.57
C ILE A 454 -3.24 1.10 -7.26
N THR A 455 -3.87 2.13 -7.82
CA THR A 455 -3.51 3.52 -7.58
C THR A 455 -4.68 4.26 -6.96
N VAL A 456 -4.47 4.86 -5.79
CA VAL A 456 -5.40 5.80 -5.16
C VAL A 456 -4.94 7.22 -5.44
N THR A 457 -5.78 8.02 -6.08
CA THR A 457 -5.53 9.44 -6.34
C THR A 457 -6.48 10.28 -5.50
N TYR A 458 -5.92 11.19 -4.70
CA TYR A 458 -6.69 12.12 -3.89
C TYR A 458 -6.01 13.49 -3.83
N GLN A 459 -6.76 14.55 -4.16
CA GLN A 459 -6.26 15.94 -4.19
C GLN A 459 -4.94 16.15 -4.97
N GLY A 460 -4.74 15.37 -6.04
CA GLY A 460 -3.55 15.45 -6.89
C GLY A 460 -2.32 14.71 -6.35
N GLN A 461 -2.45 13.97 -5.24
CA GLN A 461 -1.46 13.00 -4.76
C GLN A 461 -1.84 11.59 -5.21
N GLU A 462 -0.84 10.76 -5.49
CA GLU A 462 -1.01 9.36 -5.89
C GLU A 462 -0.35 8.43 -4.89
N TYR A 463 -1.05 7.35 -4.56
CA TYR A 463 -0.61 6.29 -3.66
C TYR A 463 -0.77 4.98 -4.41
N ALA A 464 0.33 4.31 -4.72
CA ALA A 464 0.32 3.07 -5.49
C ALA A 464 0.66 1.88 -4.60
N SER A 465 0.00 0.75 -4.86
CA SER A 465 0.31 -0.54 -4.25
C SER A 465 0.21 -1.64 -5.29
N ALA A 466 1.01 -2.70 -5.09
CA ALA A 466 0.91 -3.93 -5.88
C ALA A 466 0.25 -5.02 -5.03
N LEU A 467 -0.62 -5.83 -5.65
CA LEU A 467 -1.38 -6.88 -4.96
C LEU A 467 -1.44 -8.15 -5.81
N SER A 468 -1.21 -9.31 -5.19
CA SER A 468 -1.54 -10.62 -5.77
C SER A 468 -2.90 -11.09 -5.27
N LEU A 469 -3.91 -11.08 -6.15
CA LEU A 469 -5.27 -11.46 -5.83
C LEU A 469 -5.52 -12.92 -6.23
N THR A 470 -5.36 -13.84 -5.29
CA THR A 470 -5.62 -15.29 -5.50
C THR A 470 -6.89 -15.77 -4.82
N ASN A 471 -7.32 -15.08 -3.76
CA ASN A 471 -8.55 -15.29 -3.00
C ASN A 471 -9.21 -13.94 -2.72
N ASP A 472 -10.31 -13.93 -1.95
CA ASP A 472 -10.94 -12.68 -1.51
C ASP A 472 -9.96 -11.95 -0.57
N GLU A 473 -9.63 -10.70 -0.89
CA GLU A 473 -8.61 -9.91 -0.20
C GLU A 473 -9.12 -8.49 0.10
N SER A 474 -8.47 -7.81 1.05
CA SER A 474 -8.71 -6.39 1.30
C SER A 474 -7.40 -5.64 1.52
N VAL A 475 -7.29 -4.44 0.95
CA VAL A 475 -6.11 -3.58 1.07
C VAL A 475 -6.51 -2.23 1.67
N VAL A 476 -5.64 -1.69 2.53
CA VAL A 476 -5.83 -0.36 3.15
C VAL A 476 -4.78 0.61 2.58
N PHE A 477 -5.23 1.78 2.14
CA PHE A 477 -4.38 2.89 1.74
C PHE A 477 -4.46 4.00 2.78
N SER A 478 -3.32 4.35 3.39
CA SER A 478 -3.20 5.51 4.27
C SER A 478 -2.65 6.72 3.50
N LEU A 479 -3.45 7.77 3.42
CA LEU A 479 -3.06 9.02 2.77
C LEU A 479 -2.24 9.87 3.74
N VAL A 480 -1.09 10.35 3.28
CA VAL A 480 -0.21 11.25 4.06
C VAL A 480 -0.88 12.62 4.23
N SER A 481 -1.56 12.75 5.37
CA SER A 481 -1.87 13.96 6.12
C SER A 481 -0.61 14.81 6.40
N SER A 482 -0.58 16.14 6.28
CA SER A 482 0.39 16.92 7.07
C SER A 482 -0.35 17.48 8.27
N VAL A 483 -0.48 16.68 9.32
CA VAL A 483 -1.14 17.09 10.56
C VAL A 483 -0.13 17.86 11.43
N ALA A 484 -0.55 19.03 11.92
CA ALA A 484 0.18 19.74 12.97
C ALA A 484 -0.26 19.20 14.34
N ASP A 485 0.71 19.01 15.25
CA ASP A 485 0.53 18.58 16.65
C ASP A 485 0.10 17.12 16.88
N ASP A 486 0.44 16.17 16.00
CA ASP A 486 0.18 14.74 16.25
C ASP A 486 1.45 14.01 16.73
N PRO A 487 1.49 13.45 17.96
CA PRO A 487 2.56 12.56 18.37
C PRO A 487 2.42 11.18 17.69
N ASN A 488 3.54 10.55 17.35
CA ASN A 488 3.63 9.25 16.62
C ASN A 488 2.94 8.05 17.33
N THR A 489 2.34 8.24 18.50
CA THR A 489 1.59 7.19 19.21
C THR A 489 0.25 7.74 19.69
N SER A 490 -0.84 7.04 19.35
CA SER A 490 -2.16 7.29 19.93
C SER A 490 -2.83 5.98 20.35
N GLU A 491 -3.27 5.93 21.60
CA GLU A 491 -4.03 4.80 22.15
C GLU A 491 -5.53 5.08 21.94
N VAL A 492 -6.25 4.18 21.27
CA VAL A 492 -7.71 4.28 21.12
C VAL A 492 -8.39 3.88 22.43
N VAL A 493 -8.97 4.86 23.13
CA VAL A 493 -9.69 4.64 24.39
C VAL A 493 -11.05 4.03 24.12
N ASP A 494 -11.86 4.71 23.30
CA ASP A 494 -13.19 4.26 22.88
C ASP A 494 -13.45 4.71 21.44
N ALA A 495 -13.81 3.79 20.56
CA ALA A 495 -14.21 4.04 19.17
C ALA A 495 -15.57 3.39 18.89
N TRP A 496 -16.51 4.14 18.34
CA TRP A 496 -17.81 3.59 17.95
C TRP A 496 -17.84 3.35 16.44
N HIS A 497 -17.86 2.07 16.06
CA HIS A 497 -18.11 1.63 14.69
C HIS A 497 -19.53 1.08 14.58
N TYR A 498 -20.27 1.49 13.55
CA TYR A 498 -21.65 1.04 13.34
C TYR A 498 -21.80 0.15 12.10
N ASP A 499 -20.68 -0.24 11.51
CA ASP A 499 -20.58 -1.21 10.41
C ASP A 499 -21.25 -2.55 10.74
N GLY A 500 -21.91 -3.13 9.74
CA GLY A 500 -22.60 -4.43 9.88
C GLY A 500 -23.91 -4.40 10.67
N LEU A 501 -24.26 -3.26 11.29
CA LEU A 501 -25.55 -3.08 11.94
C LEU A 501 -26.66 -2.83 10.90
N THR A 502 -27.85 -3.39 11.14
CA THR A 502 -28.99 -3.24 10.22
C THR A 502 -29.55 -1.81 10.23
N ASN A 503 -29.94 -1.30 9.06
CA ASN A 503 -30.65 -0.02 8.95
C ASN A 503 -31.88 0.05 9.86
N GLY A 504 -31.97 1.11 10.67
CA GLY A 504 -32.99 1.29 11.69
C GLY A 504 -32.63 0.71 13.07
N ALA A 505 -31.45 0.10 13.22
CA ALA A 505 -30.91 -0.26 14.52
C ALA A 505 -30.84 0.95 15.46
N GLY A 506 -31.01 0.71 16.75
CA GLY A 506 -30.87 1.74 17.77
C GLY A 506 -29.41 2.00 18.13
N LEU A 507 -29.13 3.20 18.61
CA LEU A 507 -27.78 3.65 18.98
C LEU A 507 -27.05 2.74 19.99
N ALA A 508 -27.77 2.05 20.87
CA ALA A 508 -27.20 1.14 21.88
C ALA A 508 -26.59 -0.15 21.31
N GLN A 509 -26.79 -0.42 20.02
CA GLN A 509 -26.13 -1.55 19.36
C GLN A 509 -24.70 -1.21 18.91
N GLY A 510 -24.35 0.08 18.81
CA GLY A 510 -22.96 0.49 18.66
C GLY A 510 -22.25 0.46 20.01
N VAL A 511 -21.50 -0.60 20.24
CA VAL A 511 -20.68 -0.78 21.43
C VAL A 511 -19.26 -0.34 21.09
N SER A 512 -18.63 0.48 21.94
CA SER A 512 -17.28 0.97 21.68
C SER A 512 -16.26 -0.17 21.66
N THR A 513 -15.27 -0.04 20.79
CA THR A 513 -14.01 -0.78 20.79
C THR A 513 -12.91 0.11 21.36
N GLY A 514 -11.75 -0.45 21.70
CA GLY A 514 -10.63 0.30 22.30
C GLY A 514 -9.89 -0.55 23.31
N VAL A 515 -9.10 0.08 24.18
CA VAL A 515 -8.26 -0.61 25.18
C VAL A 515 -9.07 -1.49 26.11
N VAL A 516 -10.22 -1.00 26.56
CA VAL A 516 -11.22 -1.79 27.28
C VAL A 516 -12.51 -1.89 26.46
N GLY A 517 -12.97 -0.76 25.89
CA GLY A 517 -14.19 -0.69 25.10
C GLY A 517 -15.45 -1.02 25.91
N GLY A 518 -16.53 -1.42 25.24
CA GLY A 518 -17.77 -1.88 25.87
C GLY A 518 -18.78 -0.79 26.23
N VAL A 519 -18.52 0.46 25.89
CA VAL A 519 -19.38 1.61 26.21
C VAL A 519 -20.37 1.85 25.08
N PHE A 520 -21.64 2.05 25.39
CA PHE A 520 -22.68 2.30 24.39
C PHE A 520 -23.56 3.49 24.80
N PHE A 521 -24.04 4.24 23.81
CA PHE A 521 -25.05 5.28 24.01
C PHE A 521 -26.45 4.67 24.06
N ASN A 522 -27.35 5.21 24.89
CA ASN A 522 -28.69 4.65 25.02
C ASN A 522 -29.53 4.95 23.77
N ASN A 523 -30.44 4.03 23.41
CA ASN A 523 -31.39 4.25 22.31
C ASN A 523 -32.21 5.53 22.53
N ASN A 524 -32.48 6.25 21.45
CA ASN A 524 -33.31 7.45 21.45
C ASN A 524 -34.02 7.60 20.10
N ALA A 525 -35.22 8.19 20.08
CA ALA A 525 -36.01 8.38 18.86
C ALA A 525 -35.33 9.27 17.80
N LEU A 526 -34.41 10.15 18.22
CA LEU A 526 -33.67 11.05 17.33
C LEU A 526 -32.46 10.41 16.63
N ALA A 527 -32.13 9.15 16.97
CA ALA A 527 -30.94 8.47 16.50
C ALA A 527 -31.28 7.06 15.99
N SER A 528 -30.73 6.71 14.83
CA SER A 528 -30.85 5.37 14.25
C SER A 528 -29.63 5.09 13.39
N ILE A 529 -29.25 3.84 13.24
CA ILE A 529 -28.20 3.47 12.29
C ILE A 529 -28.77 3.49 10.87
N GLY A 530 -28.02 4.09 9.95
CA GLY A 530 -28.33 4.14 8.53
C GLY A 530 -27.05 4.03 7.72
N ASN A 531 -26.93 2.96 6.94
CA ASN A 531 -25.79 2.64 6.09
C ASN A 531 -24.46 2.66 6.87
N GLY A 532 -24.37 1.93 7.98
CA GLY A 532 -23.14 1.84 8.77
C GLY A 532 -22.80 3.08 9.59
N THR A 533 -23.62 4.14 9.55
CA THR A 533 -23.36 5.41 10.25
C THR A 533 -24.51 5.78 11.19
N VAL A 534 -24.28 6.72 12.11
CA VAL A 534 -25.35 7.26 12.96
C VAL A 534 -26.11 8.33 12.19
N ARG A 535 -27.39 8.09 11.94
CA ARG A 535 -28.31 9.11 11.42
C ARG A 535 -29.04 9.80 12.57
N TRP A 536 -28.81 11.11 12.69
CA TRP A 536 -29.57 12.02 13.54
C TRP A 536 -30.71 12.65 12.75
N ARG A 537 -31.93 12.64 13.30
CA ARG A 537 -33.11 13.23 12.65
C ARG A 537 -34.15 13.69 13.66
N SER A 538 -34.69 14.89 13.43
CA SER A 538 -35.90 15.35 14.12
C SER A 538 -37.14 14.64 13.56
N ASP A 539 -38.00 14.13 14.44
CA ASP A 539 -39.35 13.67 14.10
C ASP A 539 -40.41 14.77 14.32
N GLY A 540 -39.99 15.95 14.79
CA GLY A 540 -40.85 17.08 15.13
C GLY A 540 -41.64 16.91 16.44
N VAL A 541 -41.40 15.83 17.20
CA VAL A 541 -42.14 15.51 18.43
C VAL A 541 -41.19 15.27 19.61
N ALA A 542 -40.10 14.55 19.40
CA ALA A 542 -39.15 14.20 20.44
C ALA A 542 -38.31 15.41 20.90
N ASP A 543 -38.21 15.55 22.22
CA ASP A 543 -37.37 16.56 22.87
C ASP A 543 -35.87 16.31 22.62
N SER A 544 -35.06 17.31 22.96
CA SER A 544 -33.60 17.27 22.81
C SER A 544 -32.97 16.13 23.62
N MET A 545 -31.93 15.51 23.05
CA MET A 545 -31.15 14.44 23.66
C MET A 545 -29.88 14.99 24.33
N TYR A 546 -29.65 14.63 25.58
CA TYR A 546 -28.40 14.89 26.31
C TYR A 546 -27.89 13.60 26.92
N GLN A 547 -26.85 13.00 26.32
CA GLN A 547 -26.22 11.80 26.86
C GLN A 547 -24.78 12.07 27.29
N GLY A 548 -24.41 11.46 28.41
CA GLY A 548 -23.06 11.37 28.93
C GLY A 548 -22.71 9.89 29.18
N LYS A 549 -21.48 9.49 28.86
CA LYS A 549 -20.97 8.15 29.10
C LYS A 549 -19.54 8.22 29.61
N ASP A 550 -19.27 7.49 30.68
CA ASP A 550 -17.93 7.40 31.25
C ASP A 550 -17.02 6.65 30.27
N SER A 551 -15.76 7.10 30.13
CA SER A 551 -14.80 6.45 29.21
C SER A 551 -14.34 5.12 29.81
N SER A 552 -14.13 4.10 28.96
CA SER A 552 -13.92 2.73 29.41
C SER A 552 -12.65 2.54 30.25
N SER A 553 -11.57 3.26 29.93
CA SER A 553 -10.25 3.09 30.57
C SER A 553 -9.74 4.32 31.33
N TYR A 554 -10.33 5.50 31.12
CA TYR A 554 -9.77 6.79 31.57
C TYR A 554 -10.76 7.66 32.36
N ASP A 555 -11.79 7.04 32.93
CA ASP A 555 -12.71 7.72 33.84
C ASP A 555 -11.94 8.32 35.03
N GLY A 556 -12.17 9.59 35.30
CA GLY A 556 -11.49 10.39 36.33
C GLY A 556 -10.10 10.91 35.95
N ALA A 557 -9.61 10.72 34.72
CA ALA A 557 -8.27 11.17 34.34
C ALA A 557 -8.12 12.69 34.45
N SER A 558 -7.09 13.16 35.16
CA SER A 558 -6.79 14.59 35.35
C SER A 558 -5.46 15.03 34.73
N ASN A 559 -4.87 14.17 33.91
CA ASN A 559 -3.57 14.38 33.26
C ASN A 559 -3.56 13.62 31.92
N GLY A 560 -2.69 14.03 31.00
CA GLY A 560 -2.53 13.45 29.68
C GLY A 560 -3.18 14.29 28.57
N LEU A 561 -2.76 14.00 27.34
CA LEU A 561 -3.29 14.61 26.12
C LEU A 561 -4.33 13.68 25.51
N PHE A 562 -5.54 14.17 25.29
CA PHE A 562 -6.64 13.39 24.72
C PHE A 562 -7.15 14.03 23.45
N GLN A 563 -7.67 13.22 22.54
CA GLN A 563 -8.32 13.67 21.31
C GLN A 563 -9.70 13.04 21.21
N LEU A 564 -10.71 13.85 20.87
CA LEU A 564 -12.01 13.36 20.43
C LEU A 564 -12.22 13.75 18.97
N SER A 565 -12.38 12.77 18.08
CA SER A 565 -12.75 12.99 16.68
C SER A 565 -14.17 12.52 16.38
N VAL A 566 -14.81 13.18 15.41
CA VAL A 566 -16.10 12.82 14.80
C VAL A 566 -16.12 13.32 13.36
N ASP A 567 -16.67 12.50 12.46
CA ASP A 567 -16.97 12.91 11.09
C ASP A 567 -18.45 13.24 10.93
N PHE A 568 -18.72 14.41 10.35
CA PHE A 568 -20.04 14.80 9.87
C PHE A 568 -20.11 14.52 8.37
N LEU A 569 -20.64 13.37 8.00
CA LEU A 569 -20.51 12.80 6.65
C LEU A 569 -21.43 13.46 5.62
N ASP A 570 -22.70 13.63 5.98
CA ASP A 570 -23.72 14.24 5.13
C ASP A 570 -24.77 14.94 6.01
N ALA A 571 -25.19 16.13 5.60
CA ALA A 571 -26.22 16.90 6.27
C ALA A 571 -27.17 17.53 5.25
N ASP A 572 -28.47 17.38 5.45
CA ASP A 572 -29.50 18.10 4.70
C ASP A 572 -30.48 18.77 5.68
N PHE A 573 -30.42 20.10 5.70
CA PHE A 573 -31.25 20.97 6.52
C PHE A 573 -32.17 21.86 5.66
N THR A 574 -32.54 21.39 4.48
CA THR A 574 -33.37 22.15 3.53
C THR A 574 -34.73 22.52 4.11
N ALA A 575 -35.40 21.65 4.88
CA ALA A 575 -36.70 22.01 5.47
C ALA A 575 -36.54 23.02 6.62
N THR A 576 -35.50 22.88 7.44
CA THR A 576 -35.16 23.79 8.53
C THR A 576 -34.78 25.17 8.00
N SER A 577 -34.15 25.23 6.83
CA SER A 577 -33.80 26.50 6.16
C SER A 577 -35.03 27.36 5.85
N ALA A 578 -36.20 26.75 5.61
CA ALA A 578 -37.45 27.46 5.32
C ALA A 578 -38.09 28.10 6.56
N LEU A 579 -37.61 27.77 7.77
CA LEU A 579 -38.11 28.35 9.02
C LEU A 579 -37.45 29.69 9.30
N SER A 580 -38.21 30.66 9.82
CA SER A 580 -37.70 32.01 10.14
C SER A 580 -36.56 32.02 11.18
N ASN A 581 -36.52 31.01 12.04
CA ASN A 581 -35.53 30.84 13.11
C ASN A 581 -35.15 29.34 13.24
N GLY A 582 -35.10 28.62 12.13
CA GLY A 582 -34.75 27.19 12.12
C GLY A 582 -33.31 26.94 12.55
N THR A 583 -33.10 25.90 13.34
CA THR A 583 -31.76 25.48 13.79
C THR A 583 -31.77 24.03 14.26
N GLY A 584 -30.73 23.29 13.88
CA GLY A 584 -30.41 21.98 14.42
C GLY A 584 -28.97 21.95 14.91
N ARG A 585 -28.70 21.11 15.91
CA ARG A 585 -27.45 21.09 16.66
C ARG A 585 -27.06 19.67 17.03
N VAL A 586 -25.84 19.27 16.69
CA VAL A 586 -25.23 18.01 17.14
C VAL A 586 -23.85 18.29 17.70
N ASN A 587 -23.63 17.90 18.97
CA ASN A 587 -22.46 18.27 19.76
C ASN A 587 -21.74 17.02 20.26
N TYR A 588 -20.41 17.11 20.31
CA TYR A 588 -19.53 16.11 20.90
C TYR A 588 -18.44 16.78 21.72
N GLY A 589 -18.08 16.18 22.85
CA GLY A 589 -17.05 16.71 23.73
C GLY A 589 -16.87 15.92 25.00
N ILE A 590 -16.20 16.51 25.98
CA ILE A 590 -15.97 15.92 27.30
C ILE A 590 -16.52 16.81 28.41
N LYS A 591 -16.74 16.21 29.57
CA LYS A 591 -17.28 16.85 30.76
C LYS A 591 -16.53 16.38 32.00
N ASP A 592 -16.38 17.28 32.97
CA ASP A 592 -15.87 16.94 34.31
C ASP A 592 -16.98 16.64 35.34
N GLY A 593 -16.58 16.00 36.44
CA GLY A 593 -17.48 15.64 37.54
C GLY A 593 -18.10 16.85 38.28
N SER A 594 -17.62 18.07 38.01
CA SER A 594 -18.18 19.33 38.56
C SER A 594 -19.24 19.97 37.67
N GLY A 595 -19.48 19.44 36.46
CA GLY A 595 -20.48 19.94 35.55
C GLY A 595 -19.97 20.84 34.42
N ASN A 596 -18.65 21.04 34.30
CA ASN A 596 -18.06 21.84 33.23
C ASN A 596 -17.92 21.00 31.97
N ASP A 597 -18.34 21.53 30.82
CA ASP A 597 -18.18 20.85 29.52
C ASP A 597 -17.19 21.63 28.65
N ALA A 598 -16.35 20.90 27.91
CA ALA A 598 -15.59 21.40 26.76
C ALA A 598 -16.00 20.59 25.52
N TYR A 599 -16.53 21.26 24.50
CA TYR A 599 -17.09 20.57 23.33
C TYR A 599 -16.96 21.38 22.05
N PHE A 600 -17.10 20.69 20.93
CA PHE A 600 -17.45 21.28 19.64
C PHE A 600 -18.86 20.86 19.21
N ARG A 601 -19.47 21.63 18.33
CA ARG A 601 -20.81 21.40 17.80
C ARG A 601 -20.91 21.86 16.35
N LEU A 602 -21.59 21.05 15.53
CA LEU A 602 -22.13 21.51 14.27
C LEU A 602 -23.55 22.08 14.48
N THR A 603 -23.72 23.36 14.15
CA THR A 603 -24.99 24.09 14.25
C THR A 603 -25.44 24.53 12.87
N PHE A 604 -26.62 24.08 12.43
CA PHE A 604 -27.31 24.71 11.31
C PHE A 604 -28.11 25.92 11.80
N VAL A 605 -28.05 27.03 11.04
CA VAL A 605 -28.91 28.21 11.22
C VAL A 605 -29.56 28.59 9.91
N SER A 606 -30.88 28.81 9.91
CA SER A 606 -31.62 29.15 8.70
C SER A 606 -31.36 30.57 8.17
N GLY A 607 -30.94 31.48 9.06
CA GLY A 607 -30.69 32.88 8.70
C GLY A 607 -31.92 33.60 8.12
N GLY A 608 -33.13 33.15 8.44
CA GLY A 608 -34.38 33.67 7.88
C GLY A 608 -34.68 33.19 6.44
N GLY A 609 -34.04 32.12 5.97
CA GLY A 609 -34.23 31.52 4.65
C GLY A 609 -33.35 32.10 3.54
N SER A 610 -32.71 33.24 3.77
CA SER A 610 -31.82 33.90 2.79
C SER A 610 -30.33 33.79 3.11
N ASN A 611 -29.95 33.27 4.27
CA ASN A 611 -28.56 33.14 4.71
C ASN A 611 -28.34 31.84 5.51
N ALA A 612 -28.81 30.72 4.94
CA ALA A 612 -28.65 29.41 5.54
C ALA A 612 -27.19 28.98 5.55
N GLN A 613 -26.72 28.52 6.70
CA GLN A 613 -25.34 28.08 6.87
C GLN A 613 -25.20 27.10 8.04
N TYR A 614 -24.15 26.29 7.96
CA TYR A 614 -23.62 25.50 9.06
C TYR A 614 -22.52 26.30 9.77
N ARG A 615 -22.44 26.17 11.09
CA ARG A 615 -21.41 26.78 11.93
C ARG A 615 -20.77 25.71 12.78
N LEU A 616 -19.44 25.66 12.78
CA LEU A 616 -18.68 24.95 13.79
C LEU A 616 -18.56 25.87 15.00
N GLU A 617 -19.12 25.45 16.13
CA GLU A 617 -19.14 26.20 17.37
C GLU A 617 -18.42 25.44 18.48
N VAL A 618 -17.80 26.17 19.41
CA VAL A 618 -17.07 25.59 20.55
C VAL A 618 -17.58 26.13 21.89
N LYS A 619 -17.43 25.33 22.94
CA LYS A 619 -17.56 25.75 24.34
C LYS A 619 -16.30 25.35 25.09
N ASP A 620 -15.74 26.29 25.85
CA ASP A 620 -14.58 26.10 26.71
C ASP A 620 -14.77 26.90 28.01
N ALA A 621 -13.71 27.07 28.82
CA ALA A 621 -13.79 27.81 30.08
C ALA A 621 -14.05 29.32 29.93
N LEU A 622 -13.74 29.89 28.76
CA LEU A 622 -13.78 31.33 28.49
C LEU A 622 -14.98 31.72 27.63
N ASN A 623 -15.43 30.81 26.79
CA ASN A 623 -16.38 31.06 25.73
C ASN A 623 -17.51 30.03 25.75
N ASN A 624 -18.72 30.50 25.49
CA ASN A 624 -19.89 29.65 25.35
C ASN A 624 -20.49 29.81 23.95
N ASN A 625 -20.38 28.76 23.14
CA ASN A 625 -20.90 28.70 21.76
C ASN A 625 -20.25 29.72 20.81
N LEU A 626 -18.93 29.88 20.90
CA LEU A 626 -18.17 30.71 19.96
C LEU A 626 -18.17 30.07 18.58
N ASN A 627 -18.52 30.83 17.55
CA ASN A 627 -18.44 30.38 16.15
C ASN A 627 -16.99 30.48 15.66
N VAL A 628 -16.42 29.35 15.23
CA VAL A 628 -15.02 29.23 14.82
C VAL A 628 -14.84 28.92 13.33
N ALA A 629 -15.88 28.39 12.67
CA ALA A 629 -15.92 28.24 11.21
C ALA A 629 -17.36 28.26 10.69
N SER A 630 -17.57 28.67 9.43
CA SER A 630 -18.90 28.72 8.82
C SER A 630 -18.91 28.24 7.38
N PHE A 631 -19.95 27.48 7.02
CA PHE A 631 -20.10 26.82 5.73
C PHE A 631 -21.49 27.17 5.16
N SER A 632 -21.52 27.90 4.05
CA SER A 632 -22.77 28.37 3.44
C SER A 632 -23.53 27.23 2.75
N GLY A 633 -24.86 27.26 2.80
CA GLY A 633 -25.73 26.29 2.12
C GLY A 633 -26.75 25.63 3.05
N THR A 634 -27.62 24.83 2.44
CA THR A 634 -28.59 23.98 3.16
C THR A 634 -28.13 22.54 3.30
N THR A 635 -27.09 22.15 2.56
CA THR A 635 -26.42 20.86 2.70
C THR A 635 -24.97 21.06 3.13
N LEU A 636 -24.41 20.07 3.83
CA LEU A 636 -22.99 20.03 4.17
C LEU A 636 -22.48 18.62 3.91
N ASP A 637 -21.52 18.53 2.98
CA ASP A 637 -20.76 17.32 2.75
C ASP A 637 -19.59 17.23 3.74
N HIS A 638 -19.10 16.01 3.97
CA HIS A 638 -17.98 15.60 4.81
C HIS A 638 -17.19 16.74 5.51
N LEU A 639 -17.42 16.88 6.81
CA LEU A 639 -16.62 17.69 7.72
C LEU A 639 -16.08 16.81 8.85
N ALA A 640 -14.78 16.50 8.81
CA ALA A 640 -14.08 15.84 9.91
C ALA A 640 -13.70 16.89 10.96
N VAL A 641 -14.00 16.62 12.23
CA VAL A 641 -13.70 17.52 13.34
C VAL A 641 -13.01 16.75 14.45
N ARG A 642 -11.89 17.27 14.95
CA ARG A 642 -11.24 16.75 16.14
C ARG A 642 -10.99 17.85 17.16
N ALA A 643 -11.08 17.50 18.43
CA ALA A 643 -10.72 18.36 19.54
C ALA A 643 -9.64 17.70 20.38
N VAL A 644 -8.61 18.47 20.75
CA VAL A 644 -7.50 18.04 21.60
C VAL A 644 -7.63 18.70 22.97
N TYR A 645 -7.47 17.89 24.01
CA TYR A 645 -7.64 18.24 25.41
C TYR A 645 -6.36 17.91 26.17
N ASP A 646 -5.63 18.94 26.60
CA ASP A 646 -4.47 18.78 27.48
C ASP A 646 -4.94 18.97 28.93
N LEU A 647 -5.15 17.83 29.61
CA LEU A 647 -5.65 17.83 30.98
C LEU A 647 -4.57 18.34 31.95
N ALA A 648 -3.29 18.12 31.63
CA ALA A 648 -2.15 18.56 32.41
C ALA A 648 -2.04 20.09 32.46
N ALA A 649 -2.30 20.72 31.32
CA ALA A 649 -2.29 22.17 31.16
C ALA A 649 -3.64 22.84 31.49
N SER A 650 -4.59 22.13 32.09
CA SER A 650 -5.91 22.67 32.43
C SER A 650 -5.80 23.97 33.25
N GLY A 651 -6.56 24.99 32.88
CA GLY A 651 -6.41 26.34 33.45
C GLY A 651 -5.45 27.26 32.68
N SER A 652 -4.81 26.79 31.60
CA SER A 652 -3.96 27.59 30.71
C SER A 652 -4.52 27.67 29.28
N ALA A 653 -4.23 28.76 28.57
CA ALA A 653 -4.53 28.87 27.14
C ALA A 653 -3.77 27.79 26.35
N GLY A 654 -4.44 27.17 25.38
CA GLY A 654 -3.90 26.05 24.60
C GLY A 654 -4.28 24.67 25.14
N SER A 655 -4.86 24.58 26.34
CA SER A 655 -5.30 23.28 26.91
C SER A 655 -6.53 22.66 26.23
N PHE A 656 -7.18 23.40 25.34
CA PHE A 656 -8.25 22.90 24.48
C PHE A 656 -8.06 23.46 23.07
N LYS A 657 -7.96 22.59 22.07
CA LYS A 657 -7.85 23.00 20.66
C LYS A 657 -8.90 22.28 19.82
N VAL A 658 -9.40 22.94 18.78
CA VAL A 658 -10.36 22.32 17.83
C VAL A 658 -9.86 22.52 16.41
N TYR A 659 -9.85 21.43 15.66
CA TYR A 659 -9.42 21.37 14.27
C TYR A 659 -10.56 20.85 13.40
N TYR A 660 -10.57 21.23 12.13
CA TYR A 660 -11.47 20.61 11.15
C TYR A 660 -10.79 20.41 9.80
N ARG A 661 -11.33 19.46 9.05
CA ARG A 661 -11.04 19.22 7.64
C ARG A 661 -12.35 19.13 6.88
N LYS A 662 -12.49 19.99 5.88
CA LYS A 662 -13.66 19.96 4.99
C LYS A 662 -13.30 19.19 3.72
N ASN A 663 -14.07 18.17 3.38
CA ASN A 663 -13.88 17.33 2.18
C ASN A 663 -12.41 16.86 2.09
N GLY A 664 -11.87 16.39 3.23
CA GLY A 664 -10.48 15.96 3.43
C GLY A 664 -9.39 16.96 3.02
N ALA A 665 -9.66 18.27 2.96
CA ALA A 665 -8.63 19.29 2.78
C ALA A 665 -7.60 19.29 3.92
N SER A 666 -6.51 20.06 3.76
CA SER A 666 -5.55 20.29 4.84
C SER A 666 -6.25 20.73 6.12
N GLU A 667 -5.75 20.24 7.24
CA GLU A 667 -6.33 20.54 8.54
C GLU A 667 -6.19 22.02 8.90
N VAL A 668 -7.27 22.57 9.45
CA VAL A 668 -7.33 23.94 9.93
C VAL A 668 -7.51 23.93 11.45
N LEU A 669 -6.56 24.53 12.18
CA LEU A 669 -6.75 24.89 13.59
C LEU A 669 -7.80 25.99 13.68
N ALA A 670 -9.02 25.62 14.07
CA ALA A 670 -10.14 26.55 14.16
C ALA A 670 -10.18 27.33 15.49
N HIS A 671 -9.66 26.74 16.56
CA HIS A 671 -9.74 27.34 17.88
C HIS A 671 -8.60 26.92 18.79
N THR A 672 -8.05 27.89 19.53
CA THR A 672 -7.15 27.69 20.67
C THR A 672 -7.84 28.25 21.91
N GLY A 673 -8.36 27.36 22.73
CA GLY A 673 -9.14 27.64 23.93
C GLY A 673 -8.46 27.18 25.21
N GLN A 674 -9.26 27.03 26.27
CA GLN A 674 -8.77 26.68 27.60
C GLN A 674 -9.79 25.82 28.36
N LEU A 675 -9.30 24.77 29.03
CA LEU A 675 -10.05 24.00 30.02
C LEU A 675 -10.12 24.72 31.37
N VAL A 676 -11.16 24.41 32.15
CA VAL A 676 -11.29 24.90 33.54
C VAL A 676 -10.10 24.37 34.35
N ALA A 677 -9.56 25.16 35.27
CA ALA A 677 -8.44 24.73 36.10
C ALA A 677 -8.81 23.47 36.91
N GLY A 678 -7.99 22.42 36.83
CA GLY A 678 -8.24 21.15 37.50
C GLY A 678 -9.29 20.27 36.83
N PHE A 679 -9.52 20.45 35.52
CA PHE A 679 -10.44 19.62 34.75
C PHE A 679 -10.02 18.15 34.79
N ALA A 680 -10.95 17.27 35.19
CA ALA A 680 -10.77 15.82 35.16
C ALA A 680 -11.86 15.20 34.28
N LEU A 681 -11.47 14.35 33.34
CA LEU A 681 -12.37 13.63 32.44
C LEU A 681 -13.33 12.76 33.26
N ASP A 682 -14.63 12.99 33.12
CA ASP A 682 -15.69 12.21 33.77
C ASP A 682 -16.60 11.58 32.69
N GLN A 683 -17.10 12.39 31.76
CA GLN A 683 -18.04 11.90 30.73
C GLN A 683 -17.69 12.36 29.32
N LEU A 684 -17.73 11.43 28.37
CA LEU A 684 -17.92 11.72 26.96
C LEU A 684 -19.37 12.18 26.72
N ARG A 685 -19.54 13.24 25.92
CA ARG A 685 -20.84 13.88 25.67
C ARG A 685 -21.26 13.69 24.22
N ALA A 686 -22.50 13.25 24.03
CA ALA A 686 -23.21 13.31 22.75
C ALA A 686 -24.56 14.02 22.97
N VAL A 687 -24.77 15.15 22.29
CA VAL A 687 -25.94 16.00 22.49
C VAL A 687 -26.58 16.35 21.16
N VAL A 688 -27.88 16.12 21.05
CA VAL A 688 -28.70 16.56 19.91
C VAL A 688 -29.77 17.50 20.41
N GLN A 689 -29.77 18.73 19.92
CA GLN A 689 -30.75 19.73 20.33
C GLN A 689 -31.70 20.06 19.17
N THR A 690 -32.94 19.58 19.29
CA THR A 690 -34.02 19.78 18.30
C THR A 690 -34.84 21.05 18.57
N TYR A 691 -34.81 21.56 19.80
CA TYR A 691 -35.53 22.77 20.22
C TYR A 691 -34.71 23.64 21.18
N ASN A 692 -34.64 24.94 20.91
CA ASN A 692 -34.11 25.93 21.86
C ASN A 692 -34.75 27.31 21.66
N GLY A 693 -35.54 27.79 22.62
CA GLY A 693 -36.02 29.18 22.62
C GLY A 693 -36.89 29.56 21.41
N GLY A 694 -37.74 28.65 20.90
CA GLY A 694 -38.60 28.88 19.74
C GLY A 694 -38.00 28.44 18.40
N ALA A 695 -36.75 27.99 18.40
CA ALA A 695 -35.95 27.64 17.23
C ALA A 695 -35.97 26.11 17.03
N ASN A 696 -36.40 25.62 15.87
CA ASN A 696 -36.73 24.20 15.62
C ASN A 696 -35.86 23.56 14.54
N TRP A 697 -35.45 22.30 14.75
CA TRP A 697 -35.02 21.38 13.70
C TRP A 697 -36.28 20.78 13.06
N ALA A 698 -36.52 21.07 11.78
CA ALA A 698 -37.69 20.61 11.04
C ALA A 698 -37.72 19.07 10.90
N ALA A 699 -38.91 18.49 10.97
CA ALA A 699 -39.08 17.06 10.77
C ALA A 699 -38.70 16.67 9.33
N GLY A 700 -37.80 15.69 9.17
CA GLY A 700 -37.34 15.23 7.86
C GLY A 700 -35.86 15.46 7.59
N ASP A 701 -35.32 16.58 8.07
CA ASP A 701 -33.90 16.92 7.92
C ASP A 701 -33.02 15.99 8.75
N GLN A 702 -31.84 15.68 8.23
CA GLN A 702 -30.97 14.64 8.79
C GLN A 702 -29.50 15.05 8.75
N LEU A 703 -28.74 14.46 9.66
CA LEU A 703 -27.28 14.56 9.74
C LEU A 703 -26.72 13.15 9.98
N PHE A 704 -25.75 12.74 9.19
CA PHE A 704 -25.03 11.49 9.39
C PHE A 704 -23.69 11.78 10.04
N THR A 705 -23.36 11.00 11.07
CA THR A 705 -22.04 11.05 11.71
C THR A 705 -21.45 9.68 11.89
N ASP A 706 -20.13 9.61 11.85
CA ASP A 706 -19.39 8.40 12.15
C ASP A 706 -18.05 8.74 12.82
N ASN A 707 -17.21 7.72 13.07
CA ASN A 707 -15.87 7.86 13.62
C ASN A 707 -15.83 8.71 14.89
N LEU A 708 -16.79 8.47 15.79
CA LEU A 708 -16.68 8.96 17.15
C LEU A 708 -15.53 8.18 17.82
N VAL A 709 -14.38 8.81 17.98
CA VAL A 709 -13.18 8.17 18.55
C VAL A 709 -12.56 9.05 19.61
N LEU A 710 -12.45 8.52 20.82
CA LEU A 710 -11.64 9.08 21.90
C LEU A 710 -10.27 8.39 21.90
N ARG A 711 -9.20 9.16 21.74
CA ARG A 711 -7.80 8.71 21.81
C ARG A 711 -7.08 9.38 22.97
N LYS A 712 -6.12 8.69 23.55
CA LYS A 712 -5.05 9.31 24.32
C LYS A 712 -3.85 9.48 23.39
N LEU A 713 -3.43 10.72 23.20
CA LEU A 713 -2.25 11.05 22.41
C LEU A 713 -1.01 10.84 23.28
N GLY A 714 0.09 10.40 22.68
CA GLY A 714 1.38 10.25 23.34
C GLY A 714 1.82 11.56 24.01
N ASP A 715 2.65 11.46 25.05
CA ASP A 715 3.28 12.64 25.64
C ASP A 715 4.01 13.41 24.51
N PRO A 716 3.91 14.76 24.44
CA PRO A 716 4.69 15.51 23.47
C PRO A 716 6.15 15.07 23.60
N PRO A 717 6.86 14.82 22.48
CA PRO A 717 8.20 14.30 22.55
C PRO A 717 9.02 15.22 23.47
N PRO A 718 9.74 14.67 24.46
CA PRO A 718 10.62 15.50 25.27
C PRO A 718 11.56 16.23 24.30
N PRO A 719 11.87 17.52 24.54
CA PRO A 719 12.88 18.20 23.74
C PRO A 719 14.13 17.31 23.70
N PRO A 720 14.72 17.10 22.51
CA PRO A 720 15.88 16.22 22.36
C PRO A 720 16.94 16.62 23.37
N SER A 721 17.59 15.64 24.01
CA SER A 721 18.58 15.94 25.03
C SER A 721 19.72 16.78 24.43
N GLU A 722 19.92 17.97 24.98
CA GLU A 722 20.89 18.94 24.50
C GLU A 722 22.27 18.71 25.11
N THR A 723 23.31 18.69 24.27
CA THR A 723 24.70 18.82 24.70
C THR A 723 25.22 20.20 24.30
N VAL A 724 25.47 21.07 25.28
CA VAL A 724 26.01 22.41 25.03
C VAL A 724 27.43 22.31 24.46
N ILE A 725 27.60 22.79 23.23
CA ILE A 725 28.90 22.89 22.55
C ILE A 725 29.61 24.15 23.02
N ASP A 726 28.94 25.29 22.89
CA ASP A 726 29.43 26.61 23.31
C ASP A 726 28.27 27.47 23.83
N GLY A 727 28.39 27.99 25.04
CA GLY A 727 27.47 28.95 25.64
C GLY A 727 28.22 30.21 26.07
N TRP A 728 27.67 31.37 25.73
CA TRP A 728 28.17 32.67 26.18
C TRP A 728 27.25 33.22 27.24
N TYR A 729 27.71 33.12 28.49
CA TYR A 729 27.06 33.70 29.65
C TYR A 729 27.89 34.91 30.09
N PHE A 730 27.25 36.07 30.27
CA PHE A 730 27.97 37.32 30.56
C PHE A 730 28.02 37.66 32.05
N ASP A 731 27.67 36.69 32.90
CA ASP A 731 27.71 36.81 34.36
C ASP A 731 29.11 37.11 34.89
N GLY A 732 29.21 38.16 35.71
CA GLY A 732 30.45 38.51 36.42
C GLY A 732 31.44 39.36 35.61
N LEU A 733 31.11 39.70 34.35
CA LEU A 733 31.85 40.69 33.57
C LEU A 733 31.50 42.12 34.00
N ALA A 734 32.46 43.03 33.89
CA ALA A 734 32.24 44.43 34.26
C ALA A 734 31.37 45.16 33.23
N ASN A 735 30.53 46.10 33.70
CA ASN A 735 29.77 46.97 32.80
C ASN A 735 30.73 47.76 31.90
N GLY A 736 30.51 47.70 30.58
CA GLY A 736 31.37 48.29 29.56
C GLY A 736 32.45 47.35 28.98
N ALA A 737 32.53 46.10 29.46
CA ALA A 737 33.40 45.08 28.86
C ALA A 737 33.01 44.78 27.40
N GLY A 738 34.00 44.40 26.60
CA GLY A 738 33.82 43.98 25.21
C GLY A 738 33.38 42.52 25.05
N LEU A 739 32.97 42.12 23.84
CA LEU A 739 32.61 40.73 23.55
C LEU A 739 33.81 39.77 23.63
N SER A 740 35.03 40.27 23.46
CA SER A 740 36.26 39.47 23.50
C SER A 740 36.60 38.95 24.90
N GLU A 741 36.01 39.55 25.94
CA GLU A 741 36.16 39.13 27.33
C GLU A 741 35.19 38.00 27.70
N ALA A 742 34.13 37.77 26.90
CA ALA A 742 33.16 36.71 27.09
C ALA A 742 33.59 35.43 26.35
N LEU A 743 34.37 34.59 27.03
CA LEU A 743 34.75 33.27 26.52
C LEU A 743 33.57 32.29 26.61
N SER A 744 33.36 31.49 25.57
CA SER A 744 32.36 30.42 25.61
C SER A 744 32.70 29.38 26.68
N VAL A 745 31.67 28.76 27.24
CA VAL A 745 31.77 27.57 28.10
C VAL A 745 30.99 26.42 27.45
N GLY A 746 31.38 25.16 27.65
CA GLY A 746 30.71 24.03 26.99
C GLY A 746 31.64 22.84 26.84
N ALA A 747 31.39 22.00 25.84
CA ALA A 747 32.16 20.78 25.58
C ALA A 747 33.67 21.01 25.43
N VAL A 748 34.07 22.11 24.79
CA VAL A 748 35.47 22.57 24.71
C VAL A 748 35.62 23.98 25.26
N GLY A 749 34.74 24.90 24.87
CA GLY A 749 34.74 26.30 25.33
C GLY A 749 35.92 27.13 24.81
N GLY A 750 36.01 28.38 25.25
CA GLY A 750 37.13 29.29 24.97
C GLY A 750 37.02 30.10 23.67
N ALA A 751 35.92 30.00 22.94
CA ALA A 751 35.67 30.85 21.77
C ALA A 751 35.16 32.23 22.20
N ALA A 752 35.68 33.30 21.60
CA ALA A 752 35.27 34.67 21.87
C ALA A 752 34.81 35.34 20.58
N PHE A 753 33.86 36.27 20.68
CA PHE A 753 33.54 37.19 19.59
C PHE A 753 34.44 38.43 19.67
N GLY A 754 34.74 39.05 18.53
CA GLY A 754 35.52 40.29 18.52
C GLY A 754 34.73 41.50 19.01
N ASP A 755 35.40 42.47 19.64
CA ASP A 755 34.77 43.70 20.14
C ASP A 755 34.19 44.58 19.02
N ASP A 756 33.15 45.35 19.35
CA ASP A 756 32.57 46.42 18.52
C ASP A 756 32.20 47.64 19.36
N ALA A 757 32.08 48.81 18.73
CA ALA A 757 31.68 50.05 19.43
C ALA A 757 30.19 50.07 19.81
N ILE A 758 29.34 49.34 19.07
CA ILE A 758 27.89 49.33 19.29
C ILE A 758 27.40 48.23 20.23
N VAL A 759 28.32 47.49 20.85
CA VAL A 759 28.02 46.43 21.82
C VAL A 759 28.89 46.57 23.07
N SER A 760 28.28 46.35 24.23
CA SER A 760 29.00 46.28 25.50
C SER A 760 28.27 45.34 26.45
N ILE A 761 28.98 44.79 27.44
CA ILE A 761 28.30 44.08 28.52
C ILE A 761 27.68 45.08 29.49
N SER A 762 26.42 44.88 29.83
CA SER A 762 25.70 45.68 30.81
C SER A 762 24.76 44.79 31.61
N ASN A 763 24.93 44.79 32.94
CA ASN A 763 24.14 44.01 33.89
C ASN A 763 24.08 42.52 33.52
N ASN A 764 25.25 41.91 33.28
CA ASN A 764 25.41 40.51 32.90
C ASN A 764 24.72 40.10 31.58
N ALA A 765 24.39 41.04 30.71
CA ALA A 765 23.86 40.76 29.38
C ALA A 765 24.56 41.63 28.33
N THR A 766 24.41 41.28 27.05
CA THR A 766 24.91 42.13 25.95
C THR A 766 23.93 43.26 25.68
N ARG A 767 24.43 44.49 25.72
CA ARG A 767 23.69 45.70 25.35
C ARG A 767 24.15 46.18 23.98
N TRP A 768 23.25 46.11 23.02
CA TRP A 768 23.41 46.65 21.67
C TRP A 768 22.76 48.01 21.59
N ALA A 769 23.49 49.02 21.12
CA ALA A 769 22.96 50.36 20.92
C ALA A 769 23.76 51.10 19.86
N TRP A 770 23.10 51.90 19.02
CA TRP A 770 23.80 52.74 18.07
C TRP A 770 24.58 53.85 18.77
N ASP A 771 25.82 54.05 18.36
CA ASP A 771 26.74 55.04 18.92
C ASP A 771 26.70 56.39 18.16
N GLY A 772 25.91 56.46 17.08
CA GLY A 772 25.81 57.64 16.22
C GLY A 772 26.77 57.65 15.02
N ALA A 773 27.63 56.62 14.88
CA ALA A 773 28.66 56.57 13.84
C ALA A 773 28.70 55.23 13.11
N ASP A 774 28.65 54.11 13.83
CA ASP A 774 28.87 52.78 13.27
C ASP A 774 27.56 52.15 12.76
N PRO A 775 27.49 51.76 11.47
CA PRO A 775 26.24 51.35 10.82
C PRO A 775 25.88 49.86 11.03
N SER A 776 26.80 49.05 11.57
CA SER A 776 26.59 47.62 11.77
C SER A 776 27.69 46.98 12.61
N ALA A 777 27.36 45.88 13.28
CA ALA A 777 28.32 44.95 13.86
C ALA A 777 28.09 43.54 13.30
N PHE A 778 29.08 43.04 12.55
CA PHE A 778 29.12 41.66 12.07
C PHE A 778 30.29 40.95 12.72
N LYS A 779 30.02 40.27 13.84
CA LYS A 779 31.05 39.55 14.60
C LYS A 779 30.87 38.07 14.44
N THR A 780 31.97 37.39 14.16
CA THR A 780 31.99 35.94 13.95
C THR A 780 32.98 35.28 14.88
N THR A 781 32.69 34.04 15.25
CA THR A 781 33.63 33.13 15.91
C THR A 781 33.38 31.71 15.41
N ALA A 782 34.42 30.88 15.38
CA ALA A 782 34.25 29.47 15.02
C ALA A 782 33.74 28.70 16.26
N PRO A 783 32.81 27.76 16.12
CA PRO A 783 32.42 26.90 17.23
C PRO A 783 33.61 26.03 17.68
N SER A 784 33.77 25.85 18.98
CA SER A 784 35.00 25.34 19.61
C SER A 784 35.34 23.89 19.25
N SER A 785 34.35 23.07 18.88
CA SER A 785 34.55 21.66 18.52
C SER A 785 33.79 21.16 17.29
N GLN A 786 32.97 21.99 16.65
CA GLN A 786 32.08 21.58 15.56
C GLN A 786 32.29 22.37 14.25
N ALA A 787 33.42 23.09 14.14
CA ALA A 787 33.76 23.81 12.93
C ALA A 787 33.94 22.84 11.75
N GLY A 788 33.24 23.09 10.65
CA GLY A 788 33.19 22.25 9.47
C GLY A 788 32.17 21.09 9.53
N ALA A 789 31.32 21.01 10.55
CA ALA A 789 30.32 19.94 10.66
C ALA A 789 29.35 19.96 9.47
N THR A 790 29.10 18.78 8.89
CA THR A 790 28.20 18.57 7.75
C THR A 790 27.02 17.64 8.05
N SER A 791 26.98 17.02 9.22
CA SER A 791 25.94 16.07 9.63
C SER A 791 25.56 16.30 11.10
N GLY A 792 24.36 15.88 11.48
CA GLY A 792 23.82 16.01 12.83
C GLY A 792 22.82 17.15 13.00
N LEU A 793 22.11 17.09 14.14
CA LEU A 793 21.06 18.04 14.52
C LEU A 793 21.61 19.05 15.53
N PHE A 794 21.57 20.33 15.19
CA PHE A 794 22.14 21.41 16.00
C PHE A 794 21.08 22.43 16.40
N GLN A 795 21.34 23.14 17.48
CA GLN A 795 20.49 24.22 17.95
C GLN A 795 21.30 25.44 18.34
N VAL A 796 20.74 26.63 18.08
CA VAL A 796 21.16 27.89 18.69
C VAL A 796 20.01 28.47 19.49
N GLY A 797 20.18 28.62 20.81
CA GLY A 797 19.29 29.37 21.69
C GLY A 797 19.78 30.81 21.90
N TRP A 798 18.84 31.73 22.09
CA TRP A 798 19.10 33.15 22.30
C TRP A 798 17.90 33.85 22.97
N ASP A 799 18.18 34.68 23.98
CA ASP A 799 17.16 35.49 24.63
C ASP A 799 17.27 36.97 24.27
N TYR A 800 16.14 37.55 23.86
CA TYR A 800 15.92 38.99 23.88
C TYR A 800 15.32 39.36 25.24
N VAL A 801 16.18 39.73 26.19
CA VAL A 801 15.78 40.16 27.54
C VAL A 801 14.87 41.39 27.43
N SER A 802 15.27 42.38 26.64
CA SER A 802 14.45 43.53 26.31
C SER A 802 14.90 44.20 25.02
N ALA A 803 13.98 44.79 24.27
CA ALA A 803 14.26 45.69 23.17
C ALA A 803 13.38 46.93 23.32
N ASP A 804 13.99 48.11 23.35
CA ASP A 804 13.29 49.40 23.44
C ASP A 804 13.72 50.28 22.27
N PHE A 805 12.77 50.53 21.37
CA PHE A 805 12.96 51.26 20.13
C PHE A 805 12.07 52.52 20.05
N ALA A 806 11.68 53.08 21.20
CA ALA A 806 10.79 54.24 21.25
C ALA A 806 11.33 55.48 20.50
N ASN A 807 12.64 55.72 20.47
CA ASN A 807 13.19 56.85 19.73
C ASN A 807 13.27 56.57 18.22
N THR A 808 13.45 55.31 17.83
CA THR A 808 13.44 54.82 16.45
C THR A 808 12.03 54.89 15.89
N ASP A 809 11.03 54.52 16.68
CA ASP A 809 9.60 54.70 16.41
C ASP A 809 9.27 56.18 16.14
N ALA A 810 9.70 57.08 17.03
CA ALA A 810 9.50 58.52 16.87
C ALA A 810 10.17 59.12 15.61
N ALA A 811 11.11 58.38 15.01
CA ALA A 811 11.82 58.76 13.78
C ALA A 811 11.34 57.99 12.53
N ASP A 812 10.26 57.20 12.63
CA ASP A 812 9.78 56.28 11.58
C ASP A 812 10.89 55.36 11.04
N GLY A 813 11.82 54.96 11.92
CA GLY A 813 13.00 54.17 11.59
C GLY A 813 12.75 52.65 11.60
N SER A 814 13.78 51.89 11.29
CA SER A 814 13.77 50.43 11.42
C SER A 814 15.08 49.94 12.01
N ALA A 815 15.01 48.85 12.77
CA ALA A 815 16.14 48.29 13.50
C ALA A 815 16.22 46.78 13.28
N ASN A 816 17.43 46.22 13.17
CA ASN A 816 17.62 44.78 13.03
C ASN A 816 18.71 44.29 13.98
N ILE A 817 18.39 43.27 14.77
CA ILE A 817 19.34 42.52 15.60
C ILE A 817 19.06 41.03 15.46
N GLY A 818 20.10 40.25 15.19
CA GLY A 818 19.93 38.82 14.99
C GLY A 818 21.22 38.04 15.18
N PHE A 819 21.06 36.74 15.08
CA PHE A 819 22.14 35.77 15.15
C PHE A 819 21.96 34.70 14.09
N GLY A 820 23.08 34.11 13.66
CA GLY A 820 23.03 33.00 12.73
C GLY A 820 24.31 32.19 12.69
N ILE A 821 24.27 31.20 11.82
CA ILE A 821 25.39 30.36 11.43
C ILE A 821 25.70 30.65 9.97
N ARG A 822 26.97 30.82 9.68
CA ARG A 822 27.49 31.00 8.33
C ARG A 822 28.22 29.73 7.90
N SER A 823 27.84 29.27 6.71
CA SER A 823 28.57 28.30 5.92
C SER A 823 29.39 29.06 4.90
N GLU A 824 30.71 28.88 4.91
CA GLU A 824 31.61 29.39 3.86
C GLU A 824 31.71 28.42 2.67
N ALA A 825 30.89 27.36 2.66
CA ALA A 825 30.67 26.55 1.47
C ALA A 825 29.85 27.35 0.44
N ASP A 826 30.29 27.34 -0.81
CA ASP A 826 29.57 27.87 -1.97
C ASP A 826 29.08 29.33 -1.85
N GLY A 827 30.03 30.26 -1.76
CA GLY A 827 29.76 31.70 -1.89
C GLY A 827 29.23 32.39 -0.63
N ASN A 828 29.35 31.75 0.54
CA ASN A 828 28.82 32.16 1.84
C ASN A 828 27.29 32.09 1.93
N GLN A 829 26.78 31.08 2.64
CA GLN A 829 25.37 30.87 2.91
C GLN A 829 25.08 31.11 4.39
N ASP A 830 24.05 31.91 4.69
CA ASP A 830 23.67 32.27 6.06
C ASP A 830 22.36 31.57 6.44
N ALA A 831 22.36 30.87 7.58
CA ALA A 831 21.16 30.41 8.27
C ALA A 831 21.02 31.24 9.54
N ALA A 832 20.06 32.16 9.57
CA ALA A 832 20.00 33.17 10.63
C ALA A 832 18.57 33.54 10.98
N PHE A 833 18.35 33.97 12.21
CA PHE A 833 17.13 34.67 12.60
C PHE A 833 17.46 36.12 12.99
N ARG A 834 16.47 37.00 12.87
CA ARG A 834 16.58 38.38 13.33
C ARG A 834 15.26 38.90 13.88
N LEU A 835 15.35 39.75 14.88
CA LEU A 835 14.28 40.62 15.34
C LEU A 835 14.41 41.96 14.63
N ARG A 836 13.40 42.31 13.83
CA ARG A 836 13.31 43.57 13.10
C ARG A 836 12.23 44.45 13.72
N TYR A 837 12.55 45.67 14.11
CA TYR A 837 11.54 46.69 14.40
C TYR A 837 11.14 47.40 13.11
N ASP A 838 9.84 47.49 12.84
CA ASP A 838 9.26 48.28 11.76
C ASP A 838 8.48 49.48 12.34
N GLY A 839 9.10 50.66 12.28
CA GLY A 839 8.47 51.90 12.77
C GLY A 839 7.25 52.34 11.96
N THR A 840 7.06 51.85 10.73
CA THR A 840 5.86 52.20 9.93
C THR A 840 4.61 51.55 10.51
N ALA A 841 4.75 50.31 10.97
CA ALA A 841 3.66 49.51 11.54
C ALA A 841 3.66 49.52 13.08
N ASN A 842 4.73 50.03 13.70
CA ASN A 842 4.99 49.99 15.13
C ASN A 842 4.88 48.56 15.67
N GLU A 843 5.72 47.68 15.14
CA GLU A 843 5.76 46.27 15.49
C GLU A 843 7.16 45.68 15.34
N PHE A 844 7.41 44.59 16.06
CA PHE A 844 8.57 43.73 15.89
C PHE A 844 8.22 42.52 15.03
N LEU A 845 9.07 42.21 14.07
CA LEU A 845 9.00 41.06 13.19
C LEU A 845 10.15 40.11 13.54
N LEU A 846 9.83 38.89 14.00
CA LEU A 846 10.80 37.82 14.07
C LEU A 846 10.91 37.17 12.69
N GLN A 847 12.09 37.21 12.09
CA GLN A 847 12.31 36.78 10.72
C GLN A 847 13.40 35.71 10.62
N LEU A 848 13.27 34.80 9.66
CA LEU A 848 14.25 33.76 9.31
C LEU A 848 14.87 34.06 7.95
N THR A 849 16.18 33.87 7.83
CA THR A 849 16.93 33.81 6.57
C THR A 849 17.32 32.36 6.30
N ASP A 850 16.97 31.87 5.13
CA ASP A 850 17.24 30.51 4.66
C ASP A 850 18.01 30.52 3.33
N ALA A 851 18.17 29.35 2.70
CA ALA A 851 18.89 29.18 1.44
C ALA A 851 18.33 29.98 0.26
N ASN A 852 17.09 30.50 0.34
CA ASN A 852 16.50 31.32 -0.71
C ASN A 852 16.91 32.80 -0.58
N GLY A 853 17.63 33.16 0.49
CA GLY A 853 18.19 34.50 0.71
C GLY A 853 17.17 35.60 1.07
N ALA A 854 15.88 35.28 1.11
CA ALA A 854 14.82 36.20 1.52
C ALA A 854 14.56 36.09 3.03
N ASN A 855 14.30 37.22 3.69
CA ASN A 855 13.87 37.22 5.08
C ASN A 855 12.36 36.96 5.15
N GLN A 856 11.96 35.90 5.84
CA GLN A 856 10.56 35.51 5.99
C GLN A 856 10.09 35.81 7.40
N THR A 857 8.97 36.54 7.56
CA THR A 857 8.39 36.84 8.87
C THR A 857 7.68 35.61 9.43
N LEU A 858 8.04 35.22 10.65
CA LEU A 858 7.51 34.06 11.37
C LEU A 858 6.52 34.45 12.48
N ALA A 859 6.76 35.58 13.13
CA ALA A 859 5.93 36.10 14.20
C ALA A 859 6.01 37.63 14.23
N THR A 860 4.92 38.24 14.68
CA THR A 860 4.77 39.69 14.80
C THR A 860 4.34 40.05 16.22
N PHE A 861 4.99 41.05 16.80
CA PHE A 861 4.70 41.56 18.15
C PHE A 861 4.43 43.06 18.07
N ALA A 862 3.22 43.48 18.42
CA ALA A 862 2.85 44.90 18.34
C ALA A 862 3.58 45.75 19.38
N GLY A 863 3.89 47.00 19.02
CA GLY A 863 4.52 48.01 19.87
C GLY A 863 6.01 48.19 19.62
N ASN A 864 6.57 49.21 20.29
CA ASN A 864 7.97 49.66 20.19
C ASN A 864 8.85 49.17 21.35
N GLN A 865 8.27 48.38 22.25
CA GLN A 865 8.97 47.71 23.35
C GLN A 865 8.63 46.22 23.37
N LEU A 866 9.66 45.39 23.55
CA LEU A 866 9.54 43.94 23.68
C LEU A 866 10.36 43.49 24.89
N THR A 867 9.84 42.55 25.68
CA THR A 867 10.58 41.97 26.80
C THR A 867 10.42 40.46 26.81
N ASN A 868 11.44 39.76 27.29
CA ASN A 868 11.41 38.33 27.58
C ASN A 868 10.95 37.47 26.39
N LEU A 869 11.66 37.58 25.25
CA LEU A 869 11.46 36.71 24.10
C LEU A 869 12.63 35.75 23.97
N SER A 870 12.40 34.46 24.24
CA SER A 870 13.36 33.40 23.93
C SER A 870 13.17 32.90 22.52
N VAL A 871 14.26 32.64 21.81
CA VAL A 871 14.27 32.13 20.44
C VAL A 871 15.27 30.98 20.36
N ARG A 872 14.88 29.88 19.71
CA ARG A 872 15.81 28.82 19.34
C ARG A 872 15.68 28.43 17.88
N MET A 873 16.81 28.31 17.20
CA MET A 873 16.92 27.90 15.81
C MET A 873 17.50 26.48 15.75
N VAL A 874 16.82 25.58 15.06
CA VAL A 874 17.24 24.18 14.89
C VAL A 874 17.68 23.96 13.44
N LEU A 875 18.84 23.32 13.28
CA LEU A 875 19.47 23.00 12.01
C LEU A 875 19.62 21.48 11.89
N ASP A 876 18.98 20.89 10.89
CA ASP A 876 19.15 19.49 10.52
C ASP A 876 20.10 19.42 9.32
N LEU A 877 21.38 19.13 9.60
CA LEU A 877 22.39 19.02 8.55
C LEU A 877 22.27 17.72 7.75
N ASP A 878 21.56 16.71 8.27
CA ASP A 878 21.35 15.43 7.61
C ASP A 878 20.28 15.56 6.51
N SER A 879 19.33 16.48 6.68
CA SER A 879 18.27 16.80 5.72
C SER A 879 18.53 18.07 4.87
N ARG A 880 19.78 18.55 4.80
CA ARG A 880 20.13 19.80 4.10
C ARG A 880 19.70 19.78 2.61
N GLY A 881 19.12 20.89 2.15
CA GLY A 881 18.52 20.99 0.82
C GLY A 881 17.03 20.65 0.75
N ALA A 882 16.42 20.20 1.85
CA ALA A 882 14.97 19.98 1.96
C ALA A 882 14.28 21.08 2.79
N ALA A 883 13.02 21.38 2.47
CA ALA A 883 12.18 22.24 3.30
C ALA A 883 11.98 21.60 4.68
N GLY A 884 12.12 22.39 5.75
CA GLY A 884 12.08 21.91 7.13
C GLY A 884 13.44 21.54 7.73
N SER A 885 14.52 21.56 6.96
CA SER A 885 15.89 21.38 7.48
C SER A 885 16.38 22.56 8.35
N LEU A 886 15.65 23.68 8.33
CA LEU A 886 15.86 24.81 9.23
C LEU A 886 14.53 25.21 9.88
N LYS A 887 14.49 25.22 11.21
CA LYS A 887 13.29 25.55 11.99
C LYS A 887 13.61 26.63 13.03
N LEU A 888 12.62 27.46 13.35
CA LEU A 888 12.72 28.45 14.43
C LEU A 888 11.56 28.24 15.40
N PHE A 889 11.86 28.32 16.68
CA PHE A 889 10.89 28.29 17.77
C PHE A 889 11.06 29.54 18.63
N TYR A 890 9.98 29.99 19.25
CA TYR A 890 10.00 31.18 20.09
C TYR A 890 9.02 31.09 21.25
N THR A 891 9.39 31.72 22.36
CA THR A 891 8.63 31.70 23.61
C THR A 891 8.50 33.13 24.13
N PRO A 892 7.37 33.80 23.86
CA PRO A 892 7.15 35.15 24.37
C PRO A 892 6.73 35.11 25.84
N ASN A 893 7.31 36.01 26.64
CA ASN A 893 6.98 36.25 28.03
C ASN A 893 7.04 35.01 28.94
N GLY A 894 7.90 34.03 28.60
CA GLY A 894 8.02 32.77 29.36
C GLY A 894 6.79 31.86 29.29
N GLY A 895 5.95 32.02 28.26
CA GLY A 895 4.79 31.18 27.98
C GLY A 895 5.16 29.82 27.38
N GLY A 896 4.21 29.20 26.68
CA GLY A 896 4.48 27.99 25.89
C GLY A 896 5.34 28.30 24.66
N GLU A 897 6.19 27.35 24.29
CA GLU A 897 6.97 27.43 23.06
C GLU A 897 6.07 27.33 21.83
N MET A 898 6.34 28.17 20.83
CA MET A 898 5.65 28.17 19.55
C MET A 898 6.62 27.87 18.41
N ALA A 899 6.19 27.05 17.46
CA ALA A 899 6.91 26.86 16.20
C ALA A 899 6.64 28.04 15.26
N GLY A 900 7.67 28.46 14.52
CA GLY A 900 7.52 29.42 13.44
C GLY A 900 6.66 28.87 12.30
N THR A 901 5.89 29.73 11.63
CA THR A 901 4.92 29.34 10.60
C THR A 901 5.54 28.96 9.25
N VAL A 902 6.88 29.02 9.10
CA VAL A 902 7.59 28.74 7.85
C VAL A 902 8.56 27.57 8.06
N ALA A 903 8.51 26.60 7.15
CA ALA A 903 9.51 25.54 7.05
C ALA A 903 10.73 26.03 6.26
N GLY A 904 11.77 26.48 6.97
CA GLY A 904 13.01 26.97 6.36
C GLY A 904 13.86 25.86 5.74
N MET A 905 14.79 26.23 4.87
CA MET A 905 15.67 25.29 4.15
C MET A 905 17.14 25.69 4.28
N LEU A 906 17.99 24.75 4.71
CA LEU A 906 19.44 24.90 4.61
C LEU A 906 19.91 24.66 3.17
N HIS A 907 20.99 25.34 2.77
CA HIS A 907 21.59 25.11 1.45
C HIS A 907 22.08 23.65 1.34
N PRO A 908 21.98 22.97 0.19
CA PRO A 908 22.41 21.57 0.04
C PRO A 908 23.88 21.31 0.42
N LEU A 909 24.72 22.34 0.33
CA LEU A 909 26.14 22.30 0.70
C LEU A 909 26.45 22.96 2.06
N PHE A 910 25.42 23.26 2.86
CA PHE A 910 25.58 23.97 4.12
C PHE A 910 26.45 23.18 5.11
N ARG A 911 27.40 23.86 5.75
CA ARG A 911 28.21 23.35 6.87
C ARG A 911 28.35 24.41 7.96
N ILE A 912 28.65 24.00 9.19
CA ILE A 912 28.80 24.94 10.31
C ILE A 912 30.24 25.46 10.35
N ASP A 913 30.51 26.64 9.79
CA ASP A 913 31.86 27.25 9.84
C ASP A 913 31.97 28.32 10.92
N LEU A 914 31.04 29.27 10.94
CA LEU A 914 31.10 30.44 11.82
C LEU A 914 29.75 30.72 12.48
N LEU A 915 29.76 30.94 13.79
CA LEU A 915 28.65 31.59 14.49
C LEU A 915 28.74 33.10 14.27
N ARG A 916 27.61 33.79 14.12
CA ARG A 916 27.58 35.18 13.64
C ARG A 916 26.53 36.04 14.35
N TYR A 917 26.99 37.09 15.02
CA TYR A 917 26.17 38.27 15.30
C TYR A 917 25.95 39.06 14.01
N ALA A 918 24.69 39.37 13.71
CA ALA A 918 24.30 40.16 12.55
C ALA A 918 23.42 41.34 12.98
N VAL A 919 24.07 42.42 13.41
CA VAL A 919 23.38 43.63 13.88
C VAL A 919 23.60 44.75 12.89
N GLN A 920 22.51 45.34 12.42
CA GLN A 920 22.55 46.49 11.50
C GLN A 920 21.79 47.64 12.14
N THR A 921 22.54 48.67 12.53
CA THR A 921 22.03 49.92 13.08
C THR A 921 21.68 50.92 12.00
N THR A 922 22.18 50.76 10.77
CA THR A 922 21.81 51.56 9.60
C THR A 922 21.84 50.71 8.33
N ASN A 923 20.71 50.62 7.62
CA ASN A 923 20.64 49.95 6.31
C ASN A 923 19.56 50.61 5.43
N GLY A 924 19.89 50.97 4.19
CA GLY A 924 18.92 51.53 3.23
C GLY A 924 18.30 52.89 3.59
N GLY A 925 18.85 53.63 4.55
CA GLY A 925 18.39 54.98 4.95
C GLY A 925 17.56 55.02 6.23
N THR A 926 17.24 53.88 6.84
CA THR A 926 16.63 53.80 8.17
C THR A 926 17.69 53.43 9.22
N ALA A 927 17.68 54.11 10.38
CA ALA A 927 18.66 53.91 11.44
C ALA A 927 17.98 53.66 12.80
N TRP A 928 18.67 52.94 13.69
CA TRP A 928 18.40 52.98 15.13
C TRP A 928 18.58 54.44 15.59
N ALA A 929 17.72 54.94 16.45
CA ALA A 929 17.91 56.25 17.06
C ALA A 929 18.85 56.17 18.28
N LEU A 930 19.61 57.25 18.51
CA LEU A 930 20.43 57.38 19.72
C LEU A 930 19.55 57.28 20.97
N GLY A 931 19.90 56.38 21.89
CA GLY A 931 19.16 56.15 23.13
C GLY A 931 18.42 54.81 23.17
N ASP A 932 18.12 54.22 22.01
CA ASP A 932 17.50 52.91 21.91
C ASP A 932 18.51 51.77 22.12
N ALA A 933 18.03 50.64 22.62
CA ALA A 933 18.87 49.49 22.86
C ALA A 933 18.12 48.16 22.80
N ALA A 934 18.85 47.11 22.42
CA ALA A 934 18.44 45.73 22.60
C ALA A 934 19.40 45.05 23.58
N ILE A 935 18.83 44.39 24.59
CA ILE A 935 19.53 43.61 25.60
C ILE A 935 19.30 42.14 25.28
N THR A 936 20.40 41.41 25.10
CA THR A 936 20.38 39.99 24.72
C THR A 936 21.25 39.15 25.63
N ASP A 937 20.85 37.92 25.88
CA ASP A 937 21.54 37.00 26.79
C ASP A 937 21.34 35.53 26.36
N ASN A 938 21.96 34.60 27.09
CA ASN A 938 21.82 33.15 26.92
C ASN A 938 22.04 32.67 25.47
N LEU A 939 23.12 33.15 24.84
CA LEU A 939 23.53 32.59 23.55
C LEU A 939 24.13 31.21 23.79
N VAL A 940 23.45 30.16 23.32
CA VAL A 940 23.86 28.77 23.50
C VAL A 940 23.80 28.03 22.18
N PHE A 941 24.91 27.42 21.78
CA PHE A 941 25.01 26.51 20.65
C PHE A 941 25.15 25.07 21.17
N SER A 942 24.23 24.18 20.78
CA SER A 942 24.10 22.82 21.29
C SER A 942 24.02 21.79 20.15
N LEU A 943 24.53 20.59 20.42
CA LEU A 943 24.22 19.40 19.64
C LEU A 943 22.96 18.77 20.24
N LEU A 944 21.96 18.53 19.42
CA LEU A 944 20.76 17.79 19.80
C LEU A 944 21.03 16.31 19.55
N THR A 945 20.93 15.50 20.59
CA THR A 945 20.89 14.04 20.39
C THR A 945 19.47 13.71 19.98
N ALA A 946 19.28 13.28 18.74
CA ALA A 946 17.98 12.79 18.30
C ALA A 946 17.52 11.70 19.28
N THR A 947 16.30 11.83 19.79
CA THR A 947 15.64 10.71 20.46
C THR A 947 15.65 9.56 19.46
N ALA A 948 16.21 8.41 19.84
CA ALA A 948 16.25 7.26 18.97
C ALA A 948 14.81 6.94 18.54
N THR A 949 14.51 7.16 17.26
CA THR A 949 13.23 6.81 16.66
C THR A 949 13.17 5.30 16.49
N PRO A 950 11.98 4.69 16.49
CA PRO A 950 11.81 3.29 16.09
C PRO A 950 12.60 2.94 14.83
N ALA A 951 12.52 3.81 13.81
CA ALA A 951 13.27 3.65 12.56
C ALA A 951 14.78 3.62 12.78
N SER A 952 15.35 4.56 13.54
CA SER A 952 16.79 4.56 13.84
C SER A 952 17.22 3.38 14.70
N LEU A 953 16.38 2.90 15.62
CA LEU A 953 16.68 1.72 16.45
C LEU A 953 16.59 0.42 15.66
N TYR A 954 15.81 0.39 14.58
CA TYR A 954 15.78 -0.73 13.63
C TYR A 954 16.99 -0.70 12.71
N GLU A 955 17.36 0.47 12.18
CA GLU A 955 18.58 0.65 11.38
C GLU A 955 19.85 0.31 12.18
N ASP A 956 19.94 0.74 13.43
CA ASP A 956 21.04 0.38 14.34
C ASP A 956 21.11 -1.14 14.56
N TRP A 957 19.96 -1.82 14.66
CA TRP A 957 19.91 -3.28 14.78
C TRP A 957 20.30 -3.98 13.48
N LEU A 958 19.85 -3.48 12.32
CA LEU A 958 20.26 -3.98 11.00
C LEU A 958 21.77 -3.83 10.78
N ALA A 959 22.38 -2.75 11.28
CA ALA A 959 23.81 -2.51 11.17
C ALA A 959 24.66 -3.57 11.88
N ASP A 960 24.13 -4.21 12.92
CA ASP A 960 24.76 -5.36 13.58
C ASP A 960 24.70 -6.65 12.73
N TYR A 961 23.84 -6.68 11.70
CA TYR A 961 23.60 -7.83 10.80
C TYR A 961 23.69 -7.46 9.30
N PRO A 962 24.85 -6.96 8.82
CA PRO A 962 25.00 -6.39 7.48
C PRO A 962 24.81 -7.37 6.31
N SER A 963 24.67 -8.68 6.59
CA SER A 963 24.36 -9.71 5.59
C SER A 963 22.87 -9.94 5.35
N VAL A 964 21.99 -9.33 6.15
CA VAL A 964 20.53 -9.41 5.99
C VAL A 964 20.12 -8.24 5.09
N GLY A 965 19.76 -8.56 3.84
CA GLY A 965 19.69 -7.60 2.74
C GLY A 965 18.37 -6.85 2.54
N SER A 966 17.53 -6.63 3.54
CA SER A 966 16.26 -5.89 3.37
C SER A 966 16.13 -4.68 4.31
N THR A 967 15.74 -3.54 3.73
CA THR A 967 15.21 -2.36 4.45
C THR A 967 13.74 -2.55 4.83
N ASN A 968 13.12 -3.69 4.46
CA ASN A 968 11.75 -4.01 4.83
C ASN A 968 11.74 -4.65 6.22
N ILE A 969 11.11 -3.97 7.18
CA ILE A 969 11.04 -4.45 8.56
C ILE A 969 10.19 -5.70 8.70
N GLU A 970 9.19 -5.92 7.84
CA GLU A 970 8.27 -7.06 7.93
C GLU A 970 8.99 -8.41 7.85
N ASP A 971 10.05 -8.51 7.05
CA ASP A 971 10.84 -9.74 6.88
C ASP A 971 11.59 -10.13 8.17
N ASN A 972 11.97 -9.14 8.98
CA ASN A 972 12.84 -9.30 10.14
C ASN A 972 12.16 -8.97 11.48
N LEU A 973 10.89 -8.55 11.44
CA LEU A 973 10.17 -7.96 12.57
C LEU A 973 10.17 -8.86 13.80
N LEU A 974 9.96 -10.17 13.60
CA LEU A 974 9.94 -11.12 14.69
C LEU A 974 11.34 -11.31 15.33
N PHE A 975 12.42 -11.28 14.54
CA PHE A 975 13.79 -11.35 15.06
C PHE A 975 14.13 -10.09 15.86
N TYR A 976 13.74 -8.93 15.33
CA TYR A 976 13.90 -7.64 15.98
C TYR A 976 13.14 -7.58 17.32
N ALA A 977 11.89 -8.04 17.33
CA ALA A 977 11.03 -8.02 18.49
C ALA A 977 11.46 -9.01 19.59
N PHE A 978 11.79 -10.25 19.24
CA PHE A 978 12.19 -11.25 20.24
C PHE A 978 13.70 -11.27 20.55
N GLY A 979 14.48 -10.37 19.94
CA GLY A 979 15.92 -10.24 20.17
C GLY A 979 16.73 -11.43 19.66
N ALA A 980 16.30 -12.05 18.55
CA ALA A 980 17.00 -13.15 17.91
C ALA A 980 17.99 -12.64 16.85
N ASN A 981 19.03 -13.43 16.55
CA ASN A 981 19.96 -13.10 15.47
C ASN A 981 19.41 -13.64 14.14
N PRO A 982 19.06 -12.77 13.17
CA PRO A 982 18.47 -13.17 11.89
C PRO A 982 19.44 -13.95 10.98
N THR A 983 20.75 -13.90 11.25
CA THR A 983 21.79 -14.60 10.46
C THR A 983 22.08 -16.02 10.96
N ASN A 984 21.52 -16.41 12.11
CA ASN A 984 21.78 -17.72 12.72
C ASN A 984 20.49 -18.37 13.22
N PRO A 985 19.92 -19.36 12.49
CA PRO A 985 18.70 -20.05 12.91
C PRO A 985 18.85 -20.87 14.21
N ALA A 986 20.07 -21.04 14.74
CA ALA A 986 20.32 -21.74 16.00
C ALA A 986 20.27 -20.84 17.25
N THR A 987 20.20 -19.51 17.12
CA THR A 987 19.96 -18.62 18.27
C THR A 987 18.47 -18.51 18.55
N THR A 988 18.04 -18.99 19.71
CA THR A 988 16.63 -19.21 20.04
C THR A 988 15.83 -17.96 20.43
N GLY A 989 16.41 -16.74 20.40
CA GLY A 989 15.69 -15.52 20.81
C GLY A 989 14.92 -15.69 22.13
N ASN A 990 13.87 -14.88 22.32
CA ASN A 990 12.84 -15.13 23.32
C ASN A 990 11.51 -15.48 22.62
N TRP A 991 11.51 -16.56 21.83
CA TRP A 991 10.31 -17.02 21.14
C TRP A 991 9.22 -17.45 22.12
N PRO A 992 7.93 -17.33 21.75
CA PRO A 992 6.84 -17.82 22.59
C PRO A 992 6.91 -19.33 22.83
N GLU A 993 6.57 -19.76 24.05
CA GLU A 993 6.59 -21.14 24.50
C GLU A 993 5.22 -21.58 25.05
N TYR A 994 4.99 -22.89 25.11
CA TYR A 994 3.80 -23.46 25.74
C TYR A 994 4.17 -24.47 26.84
N GLN A 995 3.41 -24.45 27.93
CA GLN A 995 3.52 -25.43 29.01
C GLN A 995 2.15 -25.94 29.47
N VAL A 996 2.09 -27.21 29.88
CA VAL A 996 0.87 -27.83 30.39
C VAL A 996 0.81 -27.67 31.91
N VAL A 997 -0.30 -27.14 32.44
CA VAL A 997 -0.51 -26.92 33.89
C VAL A 997 -1.81 -27.55 34.38
N GLU A 998 -1.98 -27.69 35.68
CA GLU A 998 -3.21 -28.22 36.27
C GLU A 998 -4.38 -27.25 36.00
N GLY A 999 -5.28 -27.65 35.09
CA GLY A 999 -6.46 -26.87 34.69
C GLY A 999 -6.33 -26.03 33.42
N GLY A 1000 -5.22 -26.10 32.67
CA GLY A 1000 -4.99 -25.27 31.48
C GLY A 1000 -3.74 -25.61 30.66
N LEU A 1001 -3.63 -24.97 29.49
CA LEU A 1001 -2.35 -24.78 28.78
C LEU A 1001 -1.93 -23.33 28.97
N GLU A 1002 -0.67 -23.08 29.32
CA GLU A 1002 -0.12 -21.72 29.41
C GLU A 1002 0.73 -21.43 28.19
N TYR A 1003 0.41 -20.33 27.51
CA TYR A 1003 1.18 -19.73 26.43
C TYR A 1003 1.96 -18.54 27.00
N VAL A 1004 3.28 -18.61 26.89
CA VAL A 1004 4.21 -17.65 27.48
C VAL A 1004 4.91 -16.93 26.34
N HIS A 1005 4.73 -15.63 26.22
CA HIS A 1005 5.43 -14.81 25.24
C HIS A 1005 6.25 -13.71 25.91
N TYR A 1006 7.17 -13.13 25.16
CA TYR A 1006 8.13 -12.14 25.66
C TYR A 1006 7.93 -10.81 24.96
N GLU A 1007 7.88 -9.74 25.72
CA GLU A 1007 7.72 -8.38 25.22
C GLU A 1007 8.95 -7.58 25.61
N ARG A 1008 9.50 -6.78 24.70
CA ARG A 1008 10.65 -5.94 25.02
C ARG A 1008 10.29 -4.88 26.06
N ASN A 1009 11.19 -4.63 27.01
CA ASN A 1009 11.03 -3.53 27.96
C ASN A 1009 11.11 -2.16 27.26
N ASP A 1010 11.80 -2.09 26.12
CA ASP A 1010 11.93 -0.93 25.24
C ASP A 1010 11.06 -1.05 23.97
N ALA A 1011 9.99 -1.86 24.01
CA ALA A 1011 9.10 -2.09 22.87
C ALA A 1011 8.56 -0.79 22.26
N GLU A 1012 8.04 0.10 23.11
CA GLU A 1012 7.49 1.40 22.70
C GLU A 1012 8.53 2.27 21.98
N ALA A 1013 9.75 2.36 22.53
CA ALA A 1013 10.83 3.12 21.92
C ALA A 1013 11.22 2.56 20.54
N ARG A 1014 11.06 1.25 20.35
CA ARG A 1014 11.34 0.52 19.09
C ARG A 1014 10.14 0.44 18.16
N GLY A 1015 9.02 1.08 18.47
CA GLY A 1015 7.80 1.01 17.65
C GLY A 1015 7.15 -0.36 17.61
N LEU A 1016 7.37 -1.21 18.62
CA LEU A 1016 6.86 -2.59 18.64
C LEU A 1016 5.56 -2.70 19.45
N GLY A 1017 4.51 -3.23 18.81
CA GLY A 1017 3.27 -3.68 19.46
C GLY A 1017 3.23 -5.20 19.57
N TYR A 1018 2.66 -5.72 20.67
CA TYR A 1018 2.44 -7.16 20.87
C TYR A 1018 0.95 -7.39 21.09
N VAL A 1019 0.31 -8.11 20.16
CA VAL A 1019 -1.12 -8.42 20.22
C VAL A 1019 -1.30 -9.92 20.37
N VAL A 1020 -2.01 -10.35 21.41
CA VAL A 1020 -2.35 -11.76 21.58
C VAL A 1020 -3.59 -12.06 20.76
N GLU A 1021 -3.39 -12.74 19.64
CA GLU A 1021 -4.45 -13.16 18.74
C GLU A 1021 -5.01 -14.51 19.14
N THR A 1022 -6.33 -14.62 19.06
CA THR A 1022 -7.06 -15.88 19.19
C THR A 1022 -7.90 -16.22 17.96
N THR A 1023 -7.73 -15.46 16.88
CA THR A 1023 -8.48 -15.58 15.63
C THR A 1023 -7.74 -16.47 14.65
N GLY A 1024 -8.09 -17.75 14.62
CA GLY A 1024 -7.67 -18.68 13.57
C GLY A 1024 -8.55 -19.93 13.53
N ASP A 1025 -9.30 -20.10 12.44
CA ASP A 1025 -9.93 -21.37 12.05
C ASP A 1025 -8.93 -22.10 11.14
N LEU A 1026 -8.28 -23.16 11.63
CA LEU A 1026 -7.49 -24.06 10.76
C LEU A 1026 -8.36 -25.09 10.02
N SER A 1027 -9.68 -25.04 10.23
CA SER A 1027 -10.74 -25.60 9.39
C SER A 1027 -12.08 -25.11 9.98
N GLY A 1028 -13.13 -24.88 9.18
CA GLY A 1028 -14.40 -24.23 9.60
C GLY A 1028 -15.30 -25.01 10.57
N SER A 1029 -14.74 -25.62 11.61
CA SER A 1029 -15.43 -26.40 12.65
C SER A 1029 -15.03 -26.02 14.08
N TRP A 1030 -14.21 -24.99 14.28
CA TRP A 1030 -13.58 -24.71 15.58
C TRP A 1030 -14.21 -23.46 16.22
N THR A 1031 -14.27 -23.39 17.55
CA THR A 1031 -14.85 -22.23 18.27
C THR A 1031 -13.88 -21.73 19.33
N ASN A 1032 -13.54 -20.44 19.26
CA ASN A 1032 -12.62 -19.76 20.16
C ASN A 1032 -13.31 -19.35 21.48
N GLY A 1033 -12.82 -19.87 22.61
CA GLY A 1033 -13.34 -19.58 23.96
C GLY A 1033 -12.59 -18.47 24.71
N GLY A 1034 -11.66 -17.76 24.06
CA GLY A 1034 -10.80 -16.74 24.68
C GLY A 1034 -9.67 -17.32 25.54
N PHE A 1035 -8.86 -16.43 26.13
CA PHE A 1035 -7.77 -16.75 27.06
C PHE A 1035 -7.94 -15.98 28.37
N VAL A 1036 -7.28 -16.43 29.43
CA VAL A 1036 -7.17 -15.72 30.70
C VAL A 1036 -5.74 -15.24 30.88
N PHE A 1037 -5.54 -13.93 31.00
CA PHE A 1037 -4.24 -13.38 31.39
C PHE A 1037 -3.89 -13.83 32.82
N VAL A 1038 -2.77 -14.53 32.98
CA VAL A 1038 -2.32 -15.07 34.28
C VAL A 1038 -1.46 -14.05 35.02
N GLY A 1039 -0.63 -13.30 34.28
CA GLY A 1039 0.25 -12.29 34.83
C GLY A 1039 1.40 -11.95 33.88
N ALA A 1040 2.04 -10.82 34.16
CA ALA A 1040 3.27 -10.39 33.50
C ALA A 1040 4.34 -10.09 34.56
N GLY A 1041 5.60 -10.39 34.26
CA GLY A 1041 6.72 -10.12 35.15
C GLY A 1041 8.05 -10.03 34.41
N GLY A 1042 9.00 -9.27 34.95
CA GLY A 1042 10.30 -9.06 34.31
C GLY A 1042 11.11 -10.36 34.20
N SER A 1043 11.65 -10.63 33.00
CA SER A 1043 12.59 -11.71 32.72
C SER A 1043 13.92 -11.12 32.27
N GLY A 1044 14.87 -11.04 33.19
CA GLY A 1044 16.15 -10.39 32.93
C GLY A 1044 16.04 -8.87 32.75
N ALA A 1045 17.04 -8.25 32.12
CA ALA A 1045 17.15 -6.80 32.02
C ALA A 1045 16.38 -6.16 30.85
N ALA A 1046 15.97 -6.95 29.84
CA ALA A 1046 15.50 -6.41 28.55
C ALA A 1046 14.08 -6.85 28.13
N PHE A 1047 13.45 -7.83 28.79
CA PHE A 1047 12.15 -8.36 28.40
C PHE A 1047 11.22 -8.57 29.60
N ASN A 1048 9.92 -8.42 29.35
CA ASN A 1048 8.82 -8.85 30.21
C ASN A 1048 8.28 -10.19 29.69
N VAL A 1049 7.99 -11.10 30.61
CA VAL A 1049 7.31 -12.37 30.31
C VAL A 1049 5.83 -12.21 30.60
N VAL A 1050 5.02 -12.52 29.60
CA VAL A 1050 3.56 -12.43 29.64
C VAL A 1050 3.00 -13.84 29.53
N THR A 1051 2.20 -14.25 30.51
CA THR A 1051 1.62 -15.61 30.58
C THR A 1051 0.12 -15.56 30.38
N ASN A 1052 -0.36 -16.31 29.39
CA ASN A 1052 -1.78 -16.46 29.05
C ASN A 1052 -2.21 -17.91 29.25
N ARG A 1053 -3.35 -18.16 29.89
CA ARG A 1053 -3.88 -19.50 30.13
C ARG A 1053 -5.10 -19.78 29.28
N LEU A 1054 -5.07 -20.94 28.62
CA LEU A 1054 -6.14 -21.48 27.82
C LEU A 1054 -6.87 -22.61 28.57
N PRO A 1055 -8.22 -22.63 28.56
CA PRO A 1055 -8.99 -23.72 29.15
C PRO A 1055 -8.96 -24.98 28.26
N VAL A 1056 -8.52 -26.12 28.82
CA VAL A 1056 -8.35 -27.39 28.07
C VAL A 1056 -9.66 -28.19 27.87
N ALA A 1057 -10.79 -27.67 28.39
CA ALA A 1057 -12.07 -28.40 28.43
C ALA A 1057 -12.91 -28.27 27.13
N ALA A 1058 -12.50 -27.41 26.19
CA ALA A 1058 -13.07 -27.30 24.85
C ALA A 1058 -12.00 -27.70 23.83
N GLY A 1059 -12.42 -28.28 22.69
CA GLY A 1059 -11.53 -28.70 21.60
C GLY A 1059 -10.49 -27.63 21.25
N ALA A 1060 -9.29 -28.08 20.89
CA ALA A 1060 -8.05 -27.32 20.80
C ALA A 1060 -8.21 -25.87 20.29
N GLY A 1061 -7.72 -24.89 21.05
CA GLY A 1061 -7.65 -23.49 20.64
C GLY A 1061 -6.23 -23.11 20.21
N PHE A 1062 -6.12 -22.22 19.22
CA PHE A 1062 -4.85 -21.61 18.82
C PHE A 1062 -4.74 -20.21 19.43
N ILE A 1063 -3.56 -19.90 19.95
CA ILE A 1063 -3.16 -18.59 20.44
C ILE A 1063 -1.79 -18.28 19.83
N ARG A 1064 -1.59 -17.05 19.38
CA ARG A 1064 -0.27 -16.56 18.97
C ARG A 1064 -0.11 -15.12 19.41
N VAL A 1065 1.13 -14.66 19.48
CA VAL A 1065 1.43 -13.24 19.57
C VAL A 1065 1.71 -12.75 18.15
N ASN A 1066 0.96 -11.75 17.71
CA ASN A 1066 1.28 -10.97 16.52
C ASN A 1066 2.13 -9.78 16.95
N VAL A 1067 3.19 -9.50 16.20
CA VAL A 1067 4.05 -8.34 16.45
C VAL A 1067 3.77 -7.34 15.35
N GLU A 1068 3.48 -6.10 15.75
CA GLU A 1068 3.21 -4.98 14.85
C GLU A 1068 4.33 -3.96 14.97
N TYR A 1069 4.62 -3.24 13.89
CA TYR A 1069 5.60 -2.17 13.88
C TYR A 1069 4.96 -0.84 13.50
N ASN A 1070 5.07 0.14 14.39
CA ASN A 1070 4.57 1.50 14.25
C ASN A 1070 5.76 2.49 14.42
N PRO A 1071 6.36 2.98 13.32
CA PRO A 1071 7.61 3.74 13.33
C PRO A 1071 7.59 5.14 13.97
#